data_AF-A0A1V1NXV3-F1
#
_entry.id   AF-A0A1V1NXV3-F1
#
_cell.length_a   1.000
_cell.length_b   1.000
_cell.length_c   1.000
_cell.angle_alpha   90.00
_cell.angle_beta   90.00
_cell.angle_gamma   90.00
#
_symmetry.space_group_name_H-M   'P 1'
#
loop_
_entity.id
_entity.type
_entity.pdbx_description
1 polymer ?
#
loop_
_entity_poly.entity_id
_entity_poly.type
_entity_poly.pdbx_seq_one_letter_code
_entity_poly.pdbx_strand_id
1 'polypeptide(L)'
;AGQAIIDKPGLITANAAIIKAVEGIGSQSDYLTLDINYLDAANLTSNSIFINNTKSLTIADLDQDSRAIINNGNADIIVFTLEGDLTISNTIVGHSDILLANASQNSSIFLNGSIMTNLGNVSILAGADFTQSANIITGGTVDIYASNGRVFMADDVQTYTQNANIRYQAAGDIVIENINAGEGNVSIYSESGSVYANMDTNHVNITAANTKIQSANGIGTNVNHLNTLTDTLAVKGSGHIFVSDHSSVTIDQVDAVGIERVQSDGSTVSVQDDSSLSGLVCNTDGSNIVIQTLDGDLTINAFESSIGSGNIRLCSGSGNIELNDHIVSETGHISILSENDITQNANIETSGGTIDIKAANNIVMQSGALTRSLENNVQYKTSQGNIIINEINAQQGIVRIVADNGNITPAANNDSENILSHGLILQASGNVESLKTDVAVLTAMTAGNLIIENMGDIAIDKLSFSIHSILSDGIAQTSETTNYADLTASNGSIVLNTSGSITANDGNNDTIAINASSGNILLQSTDEISIQSKVNAGSGSISMIAESHITLGATDNKQSHVLTSGDGTIDMQSKGNINIFDGNMVSADANIRLFADGILTIGEIKANGGSVSLTAKDISDSDLTLSNEAEGIDIIADKLIIQSDLGAGVENRLDISVDTLSADVNLSGLFIHEVDGLHIDDVGEIKVNRVELDGHLSENEIGDTIEAGIRSQGAVDIMVDSGDFIQSANIISEGYVSIYSKSNISVDYIESQEHIYLEASGSIFDNKDDTTIDLKAGNNKWIECVADNIGSQEGSNDIYFDLADHSEVF
;
A
#
# COMPACT_ATOMS: atom_id res chain seq x y z
N ALA A 1 -21.18 -53.37 55.02
CA ALA A 1 -19.72 -53.19 55.10
C ALA A 1 -19.07 -54.55 55.27
N GLY A 2 -18.40 -55.06 54.23
CA GLY A 2 -17.44 -56.17 54.33
C GLY A 2 -16.02 -55.62 54.46
N GLN A 3 -15.05 -56.44 54.88
CA GLN A 3 -13.63 -56.03 54.87
C GLN A 3 -13.17 -55.78 53.43
N ALA A 4 -13.21 -56.80 52.57
CA ALA A 4 -13.13 -56.67 51.12
C ALA A 4 -14.36 -57.34 50.48
N ILE A 5 -14.84 -56.82 49.36
CA ILE A 5 -15.90 -57.44 48.55
C ILE A 5 -15.26 -57.91 47.25
N ILE A 6 -14.79 -59.15 47.24
CA ILE A 6 -14.23 -59.82 46.06
C ILE A 6 -15.30 -60.77 45.54
N ASP A 7 -15.44 -60.90 44.22
CA ASP A 7 -16.39 -61.84 43.62
C ASP A 7 -16.15 -63.26 44.18
N LYS A 8 -17.25 -63.96 44.47
CA LYS A 8 -17.28 -65.40 44.64
C LYS A 8 -18.23 -65.88 43.56
N PRO A 9 -17.85 -66.86 42.72
CA PRO A 9 -18.51 -67.16 41.46
C PRO A 9 -20.05 -67.00 41.52
N GLY A 10 -20.56 -65.90 40.95
CA GLY A 10 -21.99 -65.58 40.94
C GLY A 10 -22.30 -64.15 40.50
N LEU A 11 -23.40 -63.97 39.78
CA LEU A 11 -23.90 -62.66 39.35
C LEU A 11 -24.74 -62.01 40.45
N ILE A 12 -24.44 -60.77 40.85
CA ILE A 12 -25.32 -60.01 41.76
C ILE A 12 -26.39 -59.27 40.94
N THR A 13 -27.62 -59.78 40.97
CA THR A 13 -28.77 -59.17 40.27
C THR A 13 -29.68 -58.40 41.24
N ALA A 14 -29.99 -57.15 40.93
CA ALA A 14 -30.93 -56.30 41.69
C ALA A 14 -31.46 -55.15 40.81
N ASN A 15 -32.39 -54.34 41.32
CA ASN A 15 -32.69 -53.06 40.67
C ASN A 15 -31.61 -52.01 41.01
N ALA A 16 -31.25 -51.91 42.28
CA ALA A 16 -30.26 -50.97 42.79
C ALA A 16 -29.34 -51.67 43.79
N ALA A 17 -28.07 -51.26 43.86
CA ALA A 17 -27.10 -51.76 44.83
C ALA A 17 -26.33 -50.61 45.51
N ILE A 18 -26.25 -50.68 46.84
CA ILE A 18 -25.34 -49.86 47.65
C ILE A 18 -24.23 -50.78 48.15
N ILE A 19 -23.00 -50.56 47.70
CA ILE A 19 -21.85 -51.43 47.96
C ILE A 19 -20.84 -50.66 48.81
N LYS A 20 -20.64 -51.11 50.05
CA LYS A 20 -19.66 -50.48 50.96
C LYS A 20 -18.63 -51.50 51.44
N ALA A 21 -17.36 -51.24 51.17
CA ALA A 21 -16.20 -52.04 51.58
C ALA A 21 -15.16 -51.20 52.33
N VAL A 22 -14.30 -51.87 53.11
CA VAL A 22 -13.18 -51.23 53.81
C VAL A 22 -11.90 -51.27 52.97
N GLU A 23 -11.64 -52.39 52.32
CA GLU A 23 -10.39 -52.78 51.63
C GLU A 23 -10.64 -53.22 50.16
N GLY A 24 -11.48 -52.49 49.41
CA GLY A 24 -11.68 -52.67 47.97
C GLY A 24 -12.99 -53.36 47.57
N ILE A 25 -13.40 -53.11 46.33
CA ILE A 25 -14.59 -53.71 45.68
C ILE A 25 -14.12 -54.31 44.35
N GLY A 26 -14.15 -55.63 44.21
CA GLY A 26 -13.52 -56.32 43.09
C GLY A 26 -11.99 -56.22 43.12
N SER A 27 -11.34 -56.73 42.06
CA SER A 27 -9.89 -56.66 41.86
C SER A 27 -9.55 -56.70 40.36
N GLN A 28 -8.32 -56.37 40.00
CA GLN A 28 -7.79 -56.44 38.63
C GLN A 28 -8.03 -57.80 37.95
N SER A 29 -7.93 -58.90 38.70
CA SER A 29 -8.13 -60.26 38.19
C SER A 29 -9.56 -60.78 38.30
N ASP A 30 -10.40 -60.09 39.09
CA ASP A 30 -11.74 -60.57 39.44
C ASP A 30 -12.65 -59.38 39.75
N TYR A 31 -13.28 -58.88 38.68
CA TYR A 31 -14.23 -57.78 38.74
C TYR A 31 -15.48 -58.17 39.51
N LEU A 32 -16.04 -57.25 40.29
CA LEU A 32 -17.37 -57.48 40.84
C LEU A 32 -18.40 -57.39 39.71
N THR A 33 -18.98 -58.53 39.34
CA THR A 33 -19.97 -58.60 38.25
C THR A 33 -21.38 -58.39 38.78
N LEU A 34 -22.06 -57.37 38.24
CA LEU A 34 -23.39 -56.91 38.64
C LEU A 34 -24.37 -57.00 37.45
N ASP A 35 -25.65 -57.16 37.75
CA ASP A 35 -26.77 -57.00 36.81
C ASP A 35 -27.82 -56.09 37.46
N ILE A 36 -27.51 -54.79 37.52
CA ILE A 36 -28.29 -53.76 38.23
C ILE A 36 -28.57 -52.55 37.34
N ASN A 37 -29.55 -51.74 37.73
CA ASN A 37 -29.87 -50.47 37.06
C ASN A 37 -29.21 -49.28 37.77
N TYR A 38 -29.02 -49.34 39.09
CA TYR A 38 -28.46 -48.23 39.89
C TYR A 38 -27.34 -48.71 40.83
N LEU A 39 -26.22 -48.00 40.85
CA LEU A 39 -25.07 -48.29 41.71
C LEU A 39 -24.66 -47.08 42.54
N ASP A 40 -24.43 -47.35 43.82
CA ASP A 40 -23.71 -46.50 44.78
C ASP A 40 -22.58 -47.35 45.40
N ALA A 41 -21.33 -46.89 45.35
CA ALA A 41 -20.17 -47.67 45.80
C ALA A 41 -19.17 -46.84 46.63
N ALA A 42 -18.83 -47.33 47.82
CA ALA A 42 -17.84 -46.70 48.69
C ALA A 42 -16.76 -47.69 49.13
N ASN A 43 -15.50 -47.33 48.90
CA ASN A 43 -14.33 -47.98 49.50
C ASN A 43 -13.61 -47.04 50.47
N LEU A 44 -13.39 -47.50 51.71
CA LEU A 44 -13.04 -46.60 52.80
C LEU A 44 -11.54 -46.42 53.07
N THR A 45 -10.67 -47.39 52.79
CA THR A 45 -9.28 -47.34 53.29
C THR A 45 -8.17 -47.76 52.34
N SER A 46 -8.35 -48.78 51.48
CA SER A 46 -7.29 -49.27 50.59
C SER A 46 -7.84 -50.02 49.37
N ASN A 47 -7.02 -50.18 48.33
CA ASN A 47 -7.33 -50.92 47.09
C ASN A 47 -8.36 -50.26 46.17
N SER A 48 -8.48 -50.79 44.96
CA SER A 48 -9.30 -50.23 43.89
C SER A 48 -10.78 -50.64 43.98
N ILE A 49 -11.58 -50.02 43.13
CA ILE A 49 -12.94 -50.43 42.79
C ILE A 49 -12.94 -50.94 41.34
N PHE A 50 -13.28 -52.20 41.11
CA PHE A 50 -13.38 -52.86 39.81
C PHE A 50 -14.78 -53.46 39.64
N ILE A 51 -15.60 -52.88 38.77
CA ILE A 51 -17.01 -53.25 38.59
C ILE A 51 -17.34 -53.46 37.11
N ASN A 52 -18.01 -54.57 36.82
CA ASN A 52 -18.63 -54.84 35.51
C ASN A 52 -20.14 -54.96 35.70
N ASN A 53 -20.93 -54.16 35.00
CA ASN A 53 -22.39 -54.34 34.94
C ASN A 53 -22.80 -54.95 33.61
N THR A 54 -23.67 -55.96 33.61
CA THR A 54 -24.03 -56.70 32.40
C THR A 54 -24.93 -55.93 31.43
N LYS A 55 -25.52 -54.82 31.86
CA LYS A 55 -26.48 -53.99 31.11
C LYS A 55 -26.27 -52.50 31.40
N SER A 56 -27.18 -51.64 30.93
CA SER A 56 -27.16 -50.21 31.25
C SER A 56 -27.07 -49.97 32.76
N LEU A 57 -26.23 -49.02 33.15
CA LEU A 57 -25.96 -48.69 34.55
C LEU A 57 -26.10 -47.20 34.79
N THR A 58 -26.82 -46.85 35.85
CA THR A 58 -26.80 -45.50 36.42
C THR A 58 -26.01 -45.50 37.72
N ILE A 59 -24.87 -44.81 37.74
CA ILE A 59 -24.10 -44.49 38.94
C ILE A 59 -24.80 -43.30 39.61
N ALA A 60 -25.47 -43.54 40.75
CA ALA A 60 -26.31 -42.56 41.43
C ALA A 60 -26.07 -42.56 42.94
N ASP A 61 -26.27 -41.42 43.57
CA ASP A 61 -26.29 -41.30 45.03
C ASP A 61 -27.57 -41.95 45.57
N LEU A 62 -27.42 -43.11 46.19
CA LEU A 62 -28.53 -43.88 46.77
C LEU A 62 -28.58 -43.76 48.29
N ASP A 63 -27.51 -43.27 48.92
CA ASP A 63 -27.37 -43.12 50.36
C ASP A 63 -27.43 -41.66 50.88
N GLN A 64 -27.61 -40.72 49.97
CA GLN A 64 -27.75 -39.28 50.16
C GLN A 64 -26.47 -38.58 50.68
N ASP A 65 -25.29 -39.09 50.34
CA ASP A 65 -24.01 -38.49 50.71
C ASP A 65 -23.42 -37.52 49.65
N SER A 66 -24.19 -37.26 48.58
CA SER A 66 -23.85 -36.45 47.41
C SER A 66 -22.80 -37.04 46.47
N ARG A 67 -22.36 -38.29 46.70
CA ARG A 67 -21.42 -39.01 45.85
C ARG A 67 -22.03 -40.36 45.49
N ALA A 68 -21.88 -40.77 44.24
CA ALA A 68 -22.29 -42.10 43.81
C ALA A 68 -21.15 -43.10 43.93
N ILE A 69 -19.90 -42.68 43.73
CA ILE A 69 -18.72 -43.52 43.98
C ILE A 69 -17.67 -42.74 44.75
N ILE A 70 -17.10 -43.36 45.77
CA ILE A 70 -15.92 -42.86 46.46
C ILE A 70 -14.89 -43.96 46.70
N ASN A 71 -13.64 -43.71 46.29
CA ASN A 71 -12.50 -44.54 46.68
C ASN A 71 -11.48 -43.74 47.49
N ASN A 72 -11.48 -43.95 48.82
CA ASN A 72 -10.49 -43.38 49.74
C ASN A 72 -9.21 -44.21 49.84
N GLY A 73 -9.10 -45.31 49.07
CA GLY A 73 -7.98 -46.23 49.12
C GLY A 73 -6.71 -45.81 48.38
N ASN A 74 -6.65 -44.59 47.83
CA ASN A 74 -5.57 -44.11 46.95
C ASN A 74 -5.27 -45.10 45.81
N ALA A 75 -6.34 -45.63 45.20
CA ALA A 75 -6.28 -46.63 44.16
C ALA A 75 -7.44 -46.42 43.19
N ASP A 76 -7.46 -47.20 42.12
CA ASP A 76 -8.21 -46.83 40.91
C ASP A 76 -9.71 -47.08 41.06
N ILE A 77 -10.49 -46.43 40.21
CA ILE A 77 -11.92 -46.70 40.02
C ILE A 77 -12.12 -47.11 38.58
N ILE A 78 -12.53 -48.36 38.36
CA ILE A 78 -12.76 -48.90 37.03
C ILE A 78 -14.17 -49.47 36.96
N VAL A 79 -14.97 -48.91 36.06
CA VAL A 79 -16.36 -49.30 35.87
C VAL A 79 -16.67 -49.51 34.40
N PHE A 80 -17.20 -50.68 34.08
CA PHE A 80 -17.71 -51.01 32.75
C PHE A 80 -19.21 -51.30 32.76
N THR A 81 -19.87 -50.95 31.64
CA THR A 81 -21.06 -51.67 31.20
C THR A 81 -20.71 -52.60 30.04
N LEU A 82 -21.14 -53.86 30.11
CA LEU A 82 -20.91 -54.84 29.05
C LEU A 82 -21.86 -54.59 27.86
N GLU A 83 -23.11 -54.24 28.16
CA GLU A 83 -24.12 -53.79 27.22
C GLU A 83 -24.82 -52.54 27.79
N GLY A 84 -25.41 -51.71 26.93
CA GLY A 84 -26.20 -50.55 27.36
C GLY A 84 -25.39 -49.39 27.93
N ASP A 85 -26.05 -48.26 28.07
CA ASP A 85 -25.42 -46.98 28.42
C ASP A 85 -24.92 -46.92 29.86
N LEU A 86 -23.89 -46.12 30.09
CA LEU A 86 -23.39 -45.77 31.42
C LEU A 86 -23.76 -44.32 31.73
N THR A 87 -24.63 -44.12 32.72
CA THR A 87 -25.03 -42.79 33.19
C THR A 87 -24.41 -42.52 34.56
N ILE A 88 -23.71 -41.41 34.71
CA ILE A 88 -23.17 -40.93 35.99
C ILE A 88 -24.08 -39.80 36.43
N SER A 89 -25.05 -40.10 37.29
CA SER A 89 -26.02 -39.12 37.79
C SER A 89 -25.46 -38.24 38.90
N ASN A 90 -24.50 -38.74 39.67
CA ASN A 90 -23.89 -38.00 40.78
C ASN A 90 -22.37 -38.24 40.84
N THR A 91 -21.71 -37.45 41.67
CA THR A 91 -20.25 -37.30 41.69
C THR A 91 -19.49 -38.60 41.95
N ILE A 92 -18.40 -38.80 41.22
CA ILE A 92 -17.38 -39.83 41.46
C ILE A 92 -16.13 -39.17 42.02
N VAL A 93 -15.66 -39.66 43.17
CA VAL A 93 -14.45 -39.16 43.84
C VAL A 93 -13.42 -40.27 43.94
N GLY A 94 -12.33 -40.12 43.18
CA GLY A 94 -11.14 -40.97 43.26
C GLY A 94 -9.95 -40.21 43.84
N HIS A 95 -8.92 -40.94 44.23
CA HIS A 95 -7.61 -40.38 44.58
C HIS A 95 -6.50 -40.81 43.61
N SER A 96 -6.77 -41.82 42.78
CA SER A 96 -5.91 -42.38 41.73
C SER A 96 -6.67 -42.33 40.39
N ASP A 97 -6.32 -43.20 39.46
CA ASP A 97 -6.86 -43.29 38.11
C ASP A 97 -8.35 -43.67 38.08
N ILE A 98 -9.07 -43.14 37.09
CA ILE A 98 -10.48 -43.46 36.86
C ILE A 98 -10.67 -43.88 35.41
N LEU A 99 -11.26 -45.06 35.21
CA LEU A 99 -11.73 -45.55 33.91
C LEU A 99 -13.23 -45.77 33.94
N LEU A 100 -13.94 -45.10 33.03
CA LEU A 100 -15.35 -45.32 32.74
C LEU A 100 -15.47 -45.77 31.28
N ALA A 101 -16.03 -46.94 31.03
CA ALA A 101 -16.03 -47.49 29.68
C ALA A 101 -17.26 -48.33 29.35
N ASN A 102 -17.64 -48.34 28.07
CA ASN A 102 -18.57 -49.32 27.54
C ASN A 102 -17.81 -50.39 26.75
N ALA A 103 -18.15 -51.66 26.95
CA ALA A 103 -17.64 -52.74 26.10
C ALA A 103 -18.39 -52.80 24.76
N SER A 104 -19.65 -52.39 24.73
CA SER A 104 -20.50 -52.32 23.52
C SER A 104 -20.22 -51.04 22.73
N GLN A 105 -19.99 -51.18 21.42
CA GLN A 105 -19.78 -50.08 20.48
C GLN A 105 -21.02 -49.20 20.23
N ASN A 106 -22.21 -49.63 20.65
CA ASN A 106 -23.45 -48.87 20.46
C ASN A 106 -23.92 -48.19 21.75
N SER A 107 -23.09 -48.22 22.79
CA SER A 107 -23.45 -47.72 24.12
C SER A 107 -22.78 -46.39 24.38
N SER A 108 -23.56 -45.48 24.97
CA SER A 108 -23.14 -44.11 25.24
C SER A 108 -22.79 -43.93 26.72
N ILE A 109 -21.99 -42.90 27.00
CA ILE A 109 -21.70 -42.46 28.36
C ILE A 109 -22.30 -41.06 28.57
N PHE A 110 -23.08 -40.91 29.65
CA PHE A 110 -23.68 -39.65 30.06
C PHE A 110 -23.11 -39.22 31.41
N LEU A 111 -22.31 -38.16 31.43
CA LEU A 111 -21.70 -37.61 32.65
C LEU A 111 -22.54 -36.43 33.18
N ASN A 112 -23.46 -36.68 34.11
CA ASN A 112 -24.29 -35.66 34.75
C ASN A 112 -23.80 -35.28 36.16
N GLY A 113 -22.92 -36.08 36.77
CA GLY A 113 -22.24 -35.79 38.02
C GLY A 113 -20.74 -35.67 37.83
N SER A 114 -20.06 -34.85 38.63
CA SER A 114 -18.64 -34.53 38.40
C SER A 114 -17.70 -35.72 38.66
N ILE A 115 -16.55 -35.73 38.00
CA ILE A 115 -15.42 -36.60 38.33
C ILE A 115 -14.35 -35.74 39.01
N MET A 116 -13.87 -36.19 40.17
CA MET A 116 -12.79 -35.52 40.89
C MET A 116 -11.71 -36.54 41.28
N THR A 117 -10.47 -36.27 40.89
CA THR A 117 -9.28 -36.99 41.37
C THR A 117 -8.11 -36.02 41.58
N ASN A 118 -7.19 -36.32 42.50
CA ASN A 118 -6.09 -35.41 42.83
C ASN A 118 -4.92 -35.52 41.85
N LEU A 119 -4.42 -36.73 41.60
CA LEU A 119 -3.23 -36.97 40.76
C LEU A 119 -3.46 -38.01 39.65
N GLY A 120 -4.59 -38.71 39.66
CA GLY A 120 -4.83 -39.82 38.75
C GLY A 120 -5.35 -39.39 37.38
N ASN A 121 -5.08 -40.17 36.36
CA ASN A 121 -5.57 -39.97 35.01
C ASN A 121 -7.07 -40.32 34.93
N VAL A 122 -7.79 -39.65 34.02
CA VAL A 122 -9.19 -39.95 33.74
C VAL A 122 -9.32 -40.42 32.31
N SER A 123 -9.82 -41.63 32.11
CA SER A 123 -10.14 -42.17 30.79
C SER A 123 -11.64 -42.47 30.69
N ILE A 124 -12.28 -41.90 29.67
CA ILE A 124 -13.69 -42.15 29.35
C ILE A 124 -13.75 -42.73 27.94
N LEU A 125 -14.11 -44.01 27.84
CA LEU A 125 -14.12 -44.77 26.59
C LEU A 125 -15.55 -45.16 26.23
N ALA A 126 -16.24 -44.30 25.50
CA ALA A 126 -17.61 -44.53 25.02
C ALA A 126 -17.61 -45.32 23.70
N GLY A 127 -18.54 -46.28 23.59
CA GLY A 127 -18.73 -47.04 22.37
C GLY A 127 -19.32 -46.18 21.25
N ALA A 128 -20.40 -45.48 21.57
CA ALA A 128 -21.09 -44.52 20.72
C ALA A 128 -20.80 -43.08 21.21
N ASP A 129 -21.81 -42.37 21.73
CA ASP A 129 -21.69 -40.96 22.11
C ASP A 129 -21.15 -40.78 23.54
N PHE A 130 -20.41 -39.69 23.75
CA PHE A 130 -20.12 -39.17 25.09
C PHE A 130 -20.79 -37.80 25.27
N THR A 131 -21.63 -37.70 26.30
CA THR A 131 -22.27 -36.43 26.70
C THR A 131 -21.74 -36.01 28.06
N GLN A 132 -21.07 -34.86 28.11
CA GLN A 132 -20.49 -34.27 29.31
C GLN A 132 -21.36 -33.11 29.81
N SER A 133 -22.16 -33.35 30.84
CA SER A 133 -23.02 -32.36 31.49
C SER A 133 -22.49 -31.96 32.89
N ALA A 134 -21.28 -32.37 33.25
CA ALA A 134 -20.65 -32.07 34.53
C ALA A 134 -19.13 -32.07 34.44
N ASN A 135 -18.48 -31.44 35.43
CA ASN A 135 -17.05 -31.20 35.40
C ASN A 135 -16.21 -32.46 35.55
N ILE A 136 -15.07 -32.49 34.86
CA ILE A 136 -13.97 -33.43 35.07
C ILE A 136 -12.80 -32.64 35.64
N ILE A 137 -12.36 -32.98 36.85
CA ILE A 137 -11.27 -32.28 37.56
C ILE A 137 -10.24 -33.32 37.97
N THR A 138 -9.03 -33.18 37.47
CA THR A 138 -7.92 -34.10 37.75
C THR A 138 -6.57 -33.38 37.86
N GLY A 139 -5.57 -34.00 38.50
CA GLY A 139 -4.16 -33.61 38.36
C GLY A 139 -3.38 -34.42 37.31
N GLY A 140 -3.94 -35.52 36.80
CA GLY A 140 -3.38 -36.35 35.75
C GLY A 140 -3.90 -35.98 34.36
N THR A 141 -3.56 -36.78 33.36
CA THR A 141 -4.04 -36.59 31.97
C THR A 141 -5.50 -37.00 31.82
N VAL A 142 -6.17 -36.45 30.81
CA VAL A 142 -7.55 -36.81 30.45
C VAL A 142 -7.60 -37.36 29.03
N ASP A 143 -8.26 -38.50 28.85
CA ASP A 143 -8.56 -39.08 27.55
C ASP A 143 -10.05 -39.35 27.42
N ILE A 144 -10.69 -38.63 26.50
CA ILE A 144 -12.08 -38.79 26.11
C ILE A 144 -12.11 -39.41 24.72
N TYR A 145 -12.70 -40.59 24.61
CA TYR A 145 -12.78 -41.32 23.35
C TYR A 145 -14.20 -41.85 23.08
N ALA A 146 -14.82 -41.35 22.00
CA ALA A 146 -16.12 -41.80 21.50
C ALA A 146 -15.94 -42.55 20.17
N SER A 147 -15.86 -43.88 20.24
CA SER A 147 -15.31 -44.68 19.13
C SER A 147 -16.17 -44.72 17.85
N ASN A 148 -17.50 -44.57 17.96
CA ASN A 148 -18.42 -44.57 16.82
C ASN A 148 -19.42 -43.41 16.86
N GLY A 149 -19.25 -42.48 17.79
CA GLY A 149 -20.20 -41.40 18.04
C GLY A 149 -19.53 -40.04 18.13
N ARG A 150 -20.27 -39.09 18.67
CA ARG A 150 -19.83 -37.72 18.91
C ARG A 150 -19.44 -37.49 20.37
N VAL A 151 -18.68 -36.43 20.61
CA VAL A 151 -18.50 -35.85 21.94
C VAL A 151 -19.30 -34.55 22.02
N PHE A 152 -20.06 -34.38 23.09
CA PHE A 152 -20.81 -33.16 23.36
C PHE A 152 -20.59 -32.72 24.81
N MET A 153 -20.02 -31.54 25.01
CA MET A 153 -20.01 -30.83 26.29
C MET A 153 -21.22 -29.92 26.38
N ALA A 154 -21.91 -29.92 27.52
CA ALA A 154 -22.94 -28.94 27.82
C ALA A 154 -22.31 -27.59 28.21
N ASP A 155 -23.14 -26.55 28.16
CA ASP A 155 -22.82 -25.20 28.63
C ASP A 155 -22.38 -25.19 30.11
N ASP A 156 -21.53 -24.25 30.51
CA ASP A 156 -20.95 -24.09 31.85
C ASP A 156 -20.17 -25.33 32.39
N VAL A 157 -19.73 -26.25 31.52
CA VAL A 157 -18.99 -27.46 31.91
C VAL A 157 -17.50 -27.34 31.60
N GLN A 158 -16.67 -27.82 32.54
CA GLN A 158 -15.22 -27.80 32.41
C GLN A 158 -14.56 -29.19 32.48
N THR A 159 -13.55 -29.40 31.64
CA THR A 159 -12.50 -30.41 31.85
C THR A 159 -11.22 -29.70 32.25
N TYR A 160 -10.74 -29.97 33.47
CA TYR A 160 -9.59 -29.32 34.08
C TYR A 160 -8.51 -30.34 34.47
N THR A 161 -7.27 -30.04 34.10
CA THR A 161 -6.08 -30.71 34.62
C THR A 161 -5.16 -29.73 35.35
N GLN A 162 -4.31 -30.25 36.24
CA GLN A 162 -3.22 -29.48 36.82
C GLN A 162 -1.95 -29.58 35.95
N ASN A 163 -1.92 -28.86 34.82
CA ASN A 163 -0.79 -28.83 33.89
C ASN A 163 -0.48 -30.17 33.21
N ALA A 164 -1.52 -30.96 32.90
CA ALA A 164 -1.39 -32.25 32.23
C ALA A 164 -2.21 -32.28 30.93
N ASN A 165 -1.81 -33.13 30.00
CA ASN A 165 -2.40 -33.14 28.67
C ASN A 165 -3.85 -33.63 28.68
N ILE A 166 -4.67 -33.06 27.78
CA ILE A 166 -6.07 -33.43 27.56
C ILE A 166 -6.24 -33.86 26.11
N ARG A 167 -6.93 -34.98 25.89
CA ARG A 167 -7.24 -35.50 24.57
C ARG A 167 -8.73 -35.78 24.40
N TYR A 168 -9.31 -35.25 23.34
CA TYR A 168 -10.68 -35.54 22.90
C TYR A 168 -10.63 -36.16 21.51
N GLN A 169 -11.15 -37.37 21.36
CA GLN A 169 -11.26 -38.04 20.08
C GLN A 169 -12.67 -38.59 19.87
N ALA A 170 -13.24 -38.35 18.69
CA ALA A 170 -14.55 -38.87 18.32
C ALA A 170 -14.59 -39.27 16.84
N ALA A 171 -15.42 -40.26 16.51
CA ALA A 171 -15.72 -40.58 15.13
C ALA A 171 -16.50 -39.44 14.44
N GLY A 172 -17.49 -38.88 15.15
CA GLY A 172 -18.33 -37.77 14.69
C GLY A 172 -17.87 -36.41 15.22
N ASP A 173 -18.81 -35.47 15.30
CA ASP A 173 -18.57 -34.10 15.79
C ASP A 173 -18.00 -34.09 17.21
N ILE A 174 -17.23 -33.05 17.51
CA ILE A 174 -16.79 -32.71 18.87
C ILE A 174 -17.30 -31.30 19.17
N VAL A 175 -18.27 -31.23 20.09
CA VAL A 175 -18.80 -29.96 20.61
C VAL A 175 -18.21 -29.75 22.00
N ILE A 176 -17.48 -28.65 22.18
CA ILE A 176 -16.76 -28.35 23.42
C ILE A 176 -17.28 -27.09 24.10
N GLU A 177 -16.94 -27.00 25.39
CA GLU A 177 -17.22 -25.84 26.24
C GLU A 177 -15.90 -25.30 26.78
N ASN A 178 -15.46 -25.68 27.99
CA ASN A 178 -14.21 -25.25 28.60
C ASN A 178 -13.25 -26.44 28.83
N ILE A 179 -12.15 -26.48 28.08
CA ILE A 179 -11.04 -27.41 28.24
C ILE A 179 -9.83 -26.62 28.75
N ASN A 180 -9.34 -26.95 29.94
CA ASN A 180 -8.23 -26.24 30.56
C ASN A 180 -7.15 -27.22 31.02
N ALA A 181 -6.07 -27.27 30.25
CA ALA A 181 -4.89 -28.08 30.54
C ALA A 181 -3.79 -27.31 31.30
N GLY A 182 -3.98 -26.00 31.58
CA GLY A 182 -2.93 -25.13 32.08
C GLY A 182 -1.71 -25.11 31.15
N GLU A 183 -0.54 -25.47 31.68
CA GLU A 183 0.71 -25.62 30.90
C GLU A 183 0.78 -26.93 30.08
N GLY A 184 -0.25 -27.78 30.18
CA GLY A 184 -0.36 -29.00 29.37
C GLY A 184 -0.80 -28.71 27.94
N ASN A 185 -0.73 -29.73 27.09
CA ASN A 185 -1.16 -29.67 25.69
C ASN A 185 -2.58 -30.23 25.52
N VAL A 186 -3.32 -29.68 24.56
CA VAL A 186 -4.66 -30.15 24.18
C VAL A 186 -4.62 -30.71 22.76
N SER A 187 -5.18 -31.91 22.59
CA SER A 187 -5.43 -32.50 21.27
C SER A 187 -6.90 -32.84 21.07
N ILE A 188 -7.47 -32.37 19.96
CA ILE A 188 -8.85 -32.64 19.56
C ILE A 188 -8.85 -33.25 18.17
N TYR A 189 -9.42 -34.44 18.03
CA TYR A 189 -9.50 -35.16 16.76
C TYR A 189 -10.90 -35.67 16.45
N SER A 190 -11.53 -35.07 15.44
CA SER A 190 -12.80 -35.54 14.86
C SER A 190 -12.54 -36.23 13.51
N GLU A 191 -12.86 -37.53 13.43
CA GLU A 191 -12.52 -38.37 12.26
C GLU A 191 -13.40 -38.08 11.04
N SER A 192 -14.69 -37.76 11.24
CA SER A 192 -15.65 -37.51 10.15
C SER A 192 -16.54 -36.27 10.37
N GLY A 193 -16.39 -35.61 11.52
CA GLY A 193 -17.19 -34.47 11.94
C GLY A 193 -16.45 -33.14 11.98
N SER A 194 -17.13 -32.14 12.52
CA SER A 194 -16.60 -30.80 12.81
C SER A 194 -16.17 -30.68 14.28
N VAL A 195 -15.31 -29.70 14.56
CA VAL A 195 -14.97 -29.29 15.94
C VAL A 195 -15.49 -27.87 16.16
N TYR A 196 -16.39 -27.66 17.11
CA TYR A 196 -16.96 -26.34 17.39
C TYR A 196 -17.34 -26.19 18.86
N ALA A 197 -17.58 -24.97 19.30
CA ALA A 197 -18.04 -24.66 20.65
C ALA A 197 -19.56 -24.50 20.71
N ASN A 198 -20.17 -24.68 21.89
CA ASN A 198 -21.54 -24.23 22.10
C ASN A 198 -21.67 -22.72 21.89
N MET A 199 -22.88 -22.27 21.61
CA MET A 199 -23.20 -20.87 21.37
C MET A 199 -23.19 -20.08 22.68
N ASP A 200 -22.00 -19.72 23.17
CA ASP A 200 -21.77 -18.65 24.12
C ASP A 200 -20.73 -17.68 23.55
N THR A 201 -20.91 -16.39 23.80
CA THR A 201 -20.04 -15.35 23.29
C THR A 201 -19.15 -14.83 24.42
N ASN A 202 -17.84 -15.05 24.29
CA ASN A 202 -16.73 -14.39 25.01
C ASN A 202 -16.01 -15.17 26.12
N HIS A 203 -16.19 -16.49 26.26
CA HIS A 203 -15.32 -17.29 27.12
C HIS A 203 -14.31 -18.11 26.31
N VAL A 204 -13.15 -18.39 26.91
CA VAL A 204 -12.10 -19.24 26.31
C VAL A 204 -12.57 -20.69 26.32
N ASN A 205 -12.58 -21.33 25.15
CA ASN A 205 -12.94 -22.74 25.02
C ASN A 205 -11.78 -23.67 25.34
N ILE A 206 -10.55 -23.27 24.99
CA ILE A 206 -9.34 -24.08 25.20
C ILE A 206 -8.26 -23.22 25.86
N THR A 207 -7.75 -23.65 27.01
CA THR A 207 -6.54 -23.09 27.66
C THR A 207 -5.46 -24.18 27.73
N ALA A 208 -4.33 -23.95 27.08
CA ALA A 208 -3.23 -24.91 26.97
C ALA A 208 -1.91 -24.19 26.64
N ALA A 209 -0.76 -24.85 26.84
CA ALA A 209 0.49 -24.37 26.25
C ALA A 209 0.46 -24.52 24.72
N ASN A 210 0.12 -25.73 24.24
CA ASN A 210 -0.01 -26.01 22.81
C ASN A 210 -1.34 -26.70 22.50
N THR A 211 -1.99 -26.26 21.43
CA THR A 211 -3.29 -26.77 20.98
C THR A 211 -3.18 -27.36 19.59
N LYS A 212 -3.61 -28.60 19.45
CA LYS A 212 -3.68 -29.33 18.17
C LYS A 212 -5.12 -29.72 17.87
N ILE A 213 -5.66 -29.27 16.74
CA ILE A 213 -7.03 -29.59 16.32
C ILE A 213 -7.01 -30.18 14.92
N GLN A 214 -7.59 -31.37 14.76
CA GLN A 214 -7.81 -31.99 13.47
C GLN A 214 -9.28 -32.38 13.32
N SER A 215 -9.89 -31.93 12.23
CA SER A 215 -11.28 -32.19 11.87
C SER A 215 -11.39 -32.58 10.41
N ALA A 216 -12.24 -33.55 10.10
CA ALA A 216 -12.58 -33.88 8.72
C ALA A 216 -13.45 -32.81 8.05
N ASN A 217 -14.13 -31.96 8.82
CA ASN A 217 -14.95 -30.86 8.31
C ASN A 217 -14.39 -29.51 8.81
N GLY A 218 -15.25 -28.63 9.35
CA GLY A 218 -14.86 -27.29 9.82
C GLY A 218 -14.39 -27.25 11.27
N ILE A 219 -13.62 -26.20 11.59
CA ILE A 219 -13.21 -25.84 12.94
C ILE A 219 -13.81 -24.47 13.27
N GLY A 220 -14.63 -24.40 14.32
CA GLY A 220 -15.44 -23.22 14.60
C GLY A 220 -16.52 -22.96 13.54
N THR A 221 -17.23 -21.84 13.67
CA THR A 221 -18.26 -21.40 12.74
C THR A 221 -18.14 -19.91 12.46
N ASN A 222 -18.79 -19.43 11.39
CA ASN A 222 -18.76 -18.02 11.00
C ASN A 222 -19.48 -17.09 12.01
N VAL A 223 -20.31 -17.63 12.89
CA VAL A 223 -21.01 -16.87 13.95
C VAL A 223 -20.39 -17.08 15.33
N ASN A 224 -19.61 -18.14 15.50
CA ASN A 224 -18.96 -18.49 16.76
C ASN A 224 -17.63 -19.15 16.45
N HIS A 225 -16.55 -18.37 16.56
CA HIS A 225 -15.19 -18.88 16.44
C HIS A 225 -14.91 -19.82 17.60
N LEU A 226 -13.98 -20.74 17.40
CA LEU A 226 -13.40 -21.46 18.52
C LEU A 226 -12.44 -20.52 19.26
N ASN A 227 -12.69 -20.27 20.56
CA ASN A 227 -11.87 -19.35 21.34
C ASN A 227 -10.76 -20.10 22.08
N THR A 228 -9.50 -19.71 21.87
CA THR A 228 -8.33 -20.35 22.47
C THR A 228 -7.56 -19.37 23.36
N LEU A 229 -6.71 -19.92 24.23
CA LEU A 229 -5.67 -19.22 24.96
C LEU A 229 -4.47 -20.17 24.97
N THR A 230 -3.63 -20.07 23.93
CA THR A 230 -2.53 -21.00 23.71
C THR A 230 -1.32 -20.31 23.09
N ASP A 231 -0.11 -20.76 23.44
CA ASP A 231 1.12 -20.21 22.88
C ASP A 231 1.31 -20.65 21.42
N THR A 232 1.13 -21.95 21.15
CA THR A 232 1.24 -22.52 19.80
C THR A 232 -0.05 -23.23 19.39
N LEU A 233 -0.54 -22.92 18.19
CA LEU A 233 -1.73 -23.51 17.62
C LEU A 233 -1.42 -24.18 16.27
N ALA A 234 -1.82 -25.44 16.15
CA ALA A 234 -1.82 -26.17 14.88
C ALA A 234 -3.24 -26.68 14.57
N VAL A 235 -3.76 -26.34 13.38
CA VAL A 235 -5.14 -26.65 12.99
C VAL A 235 -5.20 -27.28 11.59
N LYS A 236 -6.01 -28.32 11.47
CA LYS A 236 -6.29 -29.00 10.20
C LYS A 236 -7.79 -29.23 10.04
N GLY A 237 -8.39 -28.54 9.08
CA GLY A 237 -9.79 -28.71 8.71
C GLY A 237 -9.94 -29.00 7.22
N SER A 238 -10.99 -29.71 6.83
CA SER A 238 -11.40 -29.83 5.42
C SER A 238 -12.67 -29.02 5.10
N GLY A 239 -12.99 -28.05 5.96
CA GLY A 239 -13.96 -26.99 5.74
C GLY A 239 -13.44 -25.66 6.29
N HIS A 240 -14.33 -24.73 6.59
CA HIS A 240 -13.95 -23.44 7.15
C HIS A 240 -13.20 -23.56 8.48
N ILE A 241 -12.26 -22.65 8.71
CA ILE A 241 -11.51 -22.54 9.96
C ILE A 241 -11.76 -21.15 10.54
N PHE A 242 -12.36 -21.09 11.72
CA PHE A 242 -12.68 -19.87 12.47
C PHE A 242 -12.16 -20.00 13.91
N VAL A 243 -11.04 -19.36 14.20
CA VAL A 243 -10.40 -19.40 15.53
C VAL A 243 -10.07 -17.99 16.00
N SER A 244 -10.36 -17.72 17.27
CA SER A 244 -9.93 -16.49 17.96
C SER A 244 -9.07 -16.87 19.17
N ASP A 245 -7.83 -16.42 19.25
CA ASP A 245 -7.04 -16.55 20.47
C ASP A 245 -7.22 -15.32 21.37
N HIS A 246 -7.22 -15.52 22.68
CA HIS A 246 -7.37 -14.47 23.69
C HIS A 246 -6.03 -13.85 24.12
N SER A 247 -4.92 -14.28 23.53
CA SER A 247 -3.56 -13.85 23.81
C SER A 247 -2.69 -13.87 22.54
N SER A 248 -1.38 -13.68 22.68
CA SER A 248 -0.44 -13.90 21.58
C SER A 248 -0.42 -15.37 21.18
N VAL A 249 -0.51 -15.64 19.88
CA VAL A 249 -0.50 -17.02 19.35
C VAL A 249 0.47 -17.14 18.18
N THR A 250 1.20 -18.25 18.17
CA THR A 250 2.04 -18.68 17.06
C THR A 250 1.38 -19.84 16.32
N ILE A 251 1.16 -19.69 15.02
CA ILE A 251 0.77 -20.78 14.14
C ILE A 251 2.04 -21.53 13.70
N ASP A 252 2.29 -22.69 14.29
CA ASP A 252 3.52 -23.47 14.11
C ASP A 252 3.24 -24.98 14.31
N GLN A 253 4.29 -25.80 14.29
CA GLN A 253 4.22 -27.22 14.58
C GLN A 253 3.89 -27.49 16.06
N VAL A 254 2.85 -28.29 16.28
CA VAL A 254 2.56 -28.94 17.56
C VAL A 254 2.86 -30.44 17.43
N ASP A 255 3.73 -30.94 18.31
CA ASP A 255 4.11 -32.35 18.37
C ASP A 255 2.93 -33.27 18.77
N ALA A 256 3.14 -34.58 18.66
CA ALA A 256 2.16 -35.55 19.11
C ALA A 256 1.85 -35.37 20.61
N VAL A 257 0.58 -35.12 20.94
CA VAL A 257 0.14 -34.94 22.32
C VAL A 257 -0.07 -36.30 22.95
N GLY A 258 0.67 -36.58 24.02
CA GLY A 258 0.56 -37.83 24.77
C GLY A 258 -0.27 -37.73 26.03
N ILE A 259 -1.07 -38.76 26.30
CA ILE A 259 -1.82 -38.95 27.54
C ILE A 259 -1.52 -40.32 28.13
N GLU A 260 -1.93 -40.54 29.37
CA GLU A 260 -1.85 -41.83 30.06
C GLU A 260 -3.25 -42.44 30.17
N ARG A 261 -3.59 -43.33 29.23
CA ARG A 261 -4.90 -43.98 29.20
C ARG A 261 -4.96 -45.09 30.24
N VAL A 262 -5.91 -44.95 31.17
CA VAL A 262 -6.22 -45.97 32.18
C VAL A 262 -6.78 -47.21 31.49
N GLN A 263 -6.21 -48.37 31.79
CA GLN A 263 -6.59 -49.66 31.24
C GLN A 263 -7.59 -50.38 32.15
N SER A 264 -8.21 -51.43 31.61
CA SER A 264 -9.13 -52.30 32.35
C SER A 264 -8.47 -53.05 33.51
N ASP A 265 -7.18 -52.90 33.73
CA ASP A 265 -6.47 -53.59 34.80
C ASP A 265 -5.93 -52.60 35.85
N GLY A 266 -6.22 -51.31 35.70
CA GLY A 266 -5.76 -50.22 36.57
C GLY A 266 -4.39 -49.67 36.20
N SER A 267 -3.66 -50.30 35.28
CA SER A 267 -2.43 -49.71 34.74
C SER A 267 -2.73 -48.59 33.75
N THR A 268 -1.73 -47.78 33.43
CA THR A 268 -1.80 -46.81 32.32
C THR A 268 -1.00 -47.29 31.13
N VAL A 269 -1.44 -46.89 29.93
CA VAL A 269 -0.63 -46.95 28.72
C VAL A 269 -0.53 -45.56 28.12
N SER A 270 0.69 -45.19 27.71
CA SER A 270 0.89 -43.94 26.98
C SER A 270 0.24 -44.06 25.62
N VAL A 271 -0.68 -43.14 25.32
CA VAL A 271 -1.33 -43.01 24.02
C VAL A 271 -0.99 -41.63 23.50
N GLN A 272 -0.54 -41.56 22.25
CA GLN A 272 -0.29 -40.29 21.58
C GLN A 272 -1.02 -40.27 20.24
N ASP A 273 -1.19 -39.08 19.69
CA ASP A 273 -1.67 -38.94 18.31
C ASP A 273 -0.66 -39.50 17.31
N ASP A 274 -1.13 -39.84 16.11
CA ASP A 274 -0.33 -40.54 15.09
C ASP A 274 0.89 -39.75 14.57
N SER A 275 0.87 -38.41 14.62
CA SER A 275 1.98 -37.54 14.17
C SER A 275 1.86 -36.10 14.70
N SER A 276 2.92 -35.31 14.54
CA SER A 276 2.85 -33.85 14.70
C SER A 276 1.94 -33.22 13.64
N LEU A 277 1.42 -32.03 13.91
CA LEU A 277 0.68 -31.22 12.96
C LEU A 277 1.39 -29.87 12.81
N SER A 278 1.67 -29.48 11.58
CA SER A 278 2.36 -28.24 11.24
C SER A 278 1.36 -27.16 10.84
N GLY A 279 1.29 -26.09 11.64
CA GLY A 279 0.65 -24.83 11.25
C GLY A 279 -0.84 -24.93 10.93
N LEU A 280 -1.23 -24.23 9.86
CA LEU A 280 -2.61 -24.11 9.42
C LEU A 280 -2.84 -24.82 8.08
N VAL A 281 -3.67 -25.87 8.10
CA VAL A 281 -3.92 -26.77 6.96
C VAL A 281 -5.41 -26.80 6.59
N CYS A 282 -5.73 -26.33 5.39
CA CYS A 282 -7.03 -26.49 4.74
C CYS A 282 -6.84 -26.67 3.24
N ASN A 283 -7.32 -27.79 2.70
CA ASN A 283 -7.14 -28.16 1.29
C ASN A 283 -8.48 -28.33 0.56
N THR A 284 -9.51 -27.62 1.01
CA THR A 284 -10.85 -27.65 0.43
C THR A 284 -11.17 -26.32 -0.21
N ASP A 285 -11.40 -26.35 -1.54
CA ASP A 285 -11.80 -25.18 -2.31
C ASP A 285 -13.05 -24.50 -1.72
N GLY A 286 -13.03 -23.16 -1.67
CA GLY A 286 -14.10 -22.32 -1.13
C GLY A 286 -14.11 -22.21 0.39
N SER A 287 -13.16 -22.84 1.09
CA SER A 287 -13.09 -22.75 2.55
C SER A 287 -12.42 -21.47 3.01
N ASN A 288 -13.17 -20.61 3.69
CA ASN A 288 -12.60 -19.45 4.39
C ASN A 288 -11.74 -19.86 5.59
N ILE A 289 -10.64 -19.13 5.78
CA ILE A 289 -9.77 -19.18 6.95
C ILE A 289 -9.83 -17.84 7.66
N VAL A 290 -10.21 -17.84 8.93
CA VAL A 290 -10.18 -16.69 9.82
C VAL A 290 -9.43 -17.06 11.09
N ILE A 291 -8.26 -16.44 11.27
CA ILE A 291 -7.46 -16.52 12.49
C ILE A 291 -7.32 -15.11 13.03
N GLN A 292 -7.63 -14.95 14.31
CA GLN A 292 -7.45 -13.66 14.97
C GLN A 292 -6.99 -13.78 16.41
N THR A 293 -6.25 -12.78 16.90
CA THR A 293 -6.05 -12.58 18.34
C THR A 293 -6.95 -11.45 18.84
N LEU A 294 -7.47 -11.58 20.06
CA LEU A 294 -8.18 -10.51 20.74
C LEU A 294 -7.21 -9.58 21.49
N ASP A 295 -6.11 -10.13 21.99
CA ASP A 295 -5.01 -9.43 22.64
C ASP A 295 -3.70 -10.08 22.18
N GLY A 296 -2.59 -9.35 22.12
CA GLY A 296 -1.28 -9.91 21.76
C GLY A 296 -1.05 -10.14 20.27
N ASP A 297 0.14 -10.67 19.96
CA ASP A 297 0.70 -10.82 18.62
C ASP A 297 0.15 -12.06 17.90
N LEU A 298 0.06 -11.99 16.57
CA LEU A 298 -0.21 -13.14 15.71
C LEU A 298 1.04 -13.43 14.85
N THR A 299 1.67 -14.58 15.07
CA THR A 299 2.82 -15.02 14.26
C THR A 299 2.41 -16.23 13.41
N ILE A 300 2.63 -16.16 12.09
CA ILE A 300 2.38 -17.28 11.16
C ILE A 300 3.71 -17.86 10.69
N ASN A 301 4.15 -18.98 11.27
CA ASN A 301 5.36 -19.70 10.88
C ASN A 301 5.10 -20.82 9.87
N ALA A 302 3.87 -21.33 9.80
CA ALA A 302 3.49 -22.41 8.91
C ALA A 302 2.06 -22.23 8.36
N PHE A 303 1.95 -21.96 7.06
CA PHE A 303 0.70 -21.86 6.32
C PHE A 303 0.71 -22.90 5.19
N GLU A 304 0.09 -24.05 5.44
CA GLU A 304 0.08 -25.20 4.53
C GLU A 304 -1.32 -25.42 3.91
N SER A 305 -1.93 -24.34 3.42
CA SER A 305 -3.32 -24.35 2.92
C SER A 305 -3.44 -24.02 1.44
N SER A 306 -4.38 -24.69 0.78
CA SER A 306 -4.78 -24.49 -0.61
C SER A 306 -6.31 -24.47 -0.70
N ILE A 307 -6.89 -23.28 -0.54
CA ILE A 307 -8.34 -23.08 -0.37
C ILE A 307 -9.06 -22.61 -1.63
N GLY A 308 -8.37 -22.56 -2.78
CA GLY A 308 -8.97 -22.17 -4.06
C GLY A 308 -9.61 -20.78 -4.01
N SER A 309 -10.94 -20.74 -4.10
CA SER A 309 -11.78 -19.55 -4.02
C SER A 309 -12.07 -19.03 -2.59
N GLY A 310 -11.57 -19.72 -1.56
CA GLY A 310 -11.75 -19.35 -0.16
C GLY A 310 -11.00 -18.07 0.23
N ASN A 311 -11.58 -17.29 1.14
CA ASN A 311 -11.00 -16.05 1.65
C ASN A 311 -10.10 -16.29 2.87
N ILE A 312 -9.13 -15.40 3.08
CA ILE A 312 -8.25 -15.42 4.25
C ILE A 312 -8.40 -14.11 5.02
N ARG A 313 -8.62 -14.21 6.34
CA ARG A 313 -8.48 -13.10 7.28
C ARG A 313 -7.49 -13.49 8.37
N LEU A 314 -6.44 -12.69 8.50
CA LEU A 314 -5.49 -12.74 9.61
C LEU A 314 -5.59 -11.42 10.37
N CYS A 315 -5.86 -11.47 11.67
CA CYS A 315 -6.10 -10.25 12.45
C CYS A 315 -5.39 -10.30 13.80
N SER A 316 -4.76 -9.20 14.22
CA SER A 316 -4.30 -9.03 15.61
C SER A 316 -5.05 -7.88 16.27
N GLY A 317 -5.61 -8.15 17.45
CA GLY A 317 -6.49 -7.20 18.15
C GLY A 317 -5.75 -6.06 18.86
N SER A 318 -4.58 -6.32 19.45
CA SER A 318 -3.77 -5.30 20.14
C SER A 318 -2.27 -5.43 19.88
N GLY A 319 -1.82 -6.57 19.36
CA GLY A 319 -0.43 -6.85 19.02
C GLY A 319 -0.13 -6.67 17.54
N ASN A 320 1.03 -7.17 17.16
CA ASN A 320 1.58 -7.14 15.82
C ASN A 320 1.15 -8.38 15.02
N ILE A 321 1.34 -8.33 13.71
CA ILE A 321 1.35 -9.53 12.86
C ILE A 321 2.76 -9.76 12.31
N GLU A 322 3.26 -10.98 12.44
CA GLU A 322 4.47 -11.43 11.74
C GLU A 322 4.12 -12.58 10.78
N LEU A 323 4.37 -12.39 9.49
CA LEU A 323 4.10 -13.37 8.44
C LEU A 323 5.41 -13.99 7.96
N ASN A 324 5.76 -15.16 8.52
CA ASN A 324 7.00 -15.88 8.22
C ASN A 324 6.86 -16.91 7.10
N ASP A 325 5.64 -17.25 6.69
CA ASP A 325 5.35 -18.21 5.64
C ASP A 325 4.42 -17.64 4.55
N HIS A 326 4.44 -18.28 3.39
CA HIS A 326 3.71 -17.84 2.21
C HIS A 326 2.19 -17.94 2.41
N ILE A 327 1.51 -16.80 2.42
CA ILE A 327 0.04 -16.73 2.52
C ILE A 327 -0.54 -16.73 1.11
N VAL A 328 -1.33 -17.76 0.79
CA VAL A 328 -1.86 -17.95 -0.56
C VAL A 328 -3.35 -18.28 -0.57
N SER A 329 -4.09 -17.60 -1.44
CA SER A 329 -5.41 -17.99 -1.92
C SER A 329 -5.38 -18.02 -3.45
N GLU A 330 -6.17 -18.84 -4.14
CA GLU A 330 -6.15 -18.82 -5.61
C GLU A 330 -7.00 -17.66 -6.13
N THR A 331 -8.30 -17.65 -5.89
CA THR A 331 -9.19 -16.58 -6.39
C THR A 331 -9.90 -15.83 -5.27
N GLY A 332 -9.77 -16.28 -4.02
CA GLY A 332 -10.31 -15.58 -2.87
C GLY A 332 -9.49 -14.35 -2.49
N HIS A 333 -10.09 -13.50 -1.66
CA HIS A 333 -9.47 -12.27 -1.16
C HIS A 333 -8.71 -12.52 0.14
N ILE A 334 -7.70 -11.70 0.38
CA ILE A 334 -6.85 -11.77 1.57
C ILE A 334 -6.95 -10.46 2.33
N SER A 335 -7.23 -10.53 3.63
CA SER A 335 -7.17 -9.38 4.55
C SER A 335 -6.24 -9.65 5.71
N ILE A 336 -5.29 -8.75 5.96
CA ILE A 336 -4.33 -8.83 7.05
C ILE A 336 -4.41 -7.53 7.83
N LEU A 337 -4.86 -7.62 9.08
CA LEU A 337 -5.30 -6.45 9.85
C LEU A 337 -4.63 -6.45 11.24
N SER A 338 -3.93 -5.37 11.58
CA SER A 338 -3.30 -5.23 12.90
C SER A 338 -3.61 -3.87 13.51
N GLU A 339 -3.89 -3.85 14.81
CA GLU A 339 -3.94 -2.61 15.58
C GLU A 339 -2.55 -2.11 16.00
N ASN A 340 -1.47 -2.74 15.55
CA ASN A 340 -0.08 -2.33 15.79
C ASN A 340 0.76 -2.40 14.49
N ASP A 341 1.89 -3.10 14.48
CA ASP A 341 2.76 -3.26 13.30
C ASP A 341 2.44 -4.55 12.51
N ILE A 342 2.66 -4.53 11.20
CA ILE A 342 2.71 -5.73 10.36
C ILE A 342 4.12 -5.89 9.80
N THR A 343 4.73 -7.05 10.04
CA THR A 343 5.99 -7.47 9.41
C THR A 343 5.72 -8.59 8.43
N GLN A 344 5.96 -8.35 7.15
CA GLN A 344 5.85 -9.33 6.09
C GLN A 344 7.24 -9.86 5.73
N ASN A 345 7.56 -11.07 6.20
CA ASN A 345 8.82 -11.76 5.91
C ASN A 345 8.71 -12.69 4.69
N ALA A 346 7.48 -13.03 4.27
CA ALA A 346 7.19 -13.97 3.18
C ALA A 346 6.19 -13.40 2.16
N ASN A 347 5.89 -14.19 1.14
CA ASN A 347 4.99 -13.77 0.06
C ASN A 347 3.52 -13.76 0.50
N ILE A 348 2.73 -12.90 -0.12
CA ILE A 348 1.27 -12.88 -0.02
C ILE A 348 0.72 -12.89 -1.45
N GLU A 349 -0.03 -13.93 -1.81
CA GLU A 349 -0.44 -14.13 -3.20
C GLU A 349 -1.91 -14.49 -3.36
N THR A 350 -2.55 -13.88 -4.37
CA THR A 350 -3.79 -14.35 -4.97
C THR A 350 -3.77 -14.19 -6.48
N SER A 351 -4.42 -15.11 -7.19
CA SER A 351 -4.51 -15.15 -8.65
C SER A 351 -5.78 -14.48 -9.21
N GLY A 352 -6.63 -13.91 -8.35
CA GLY A 352 -7.80 -13.14 -8.81
C GLY A 352 -8.52 -12.31 -7.75
N GLY A 353 -8.17 -12.48 -6.47
CA GLY A 353 -8.75 -11.69 -5.39
C GLY A 353 -8.01 -10.39 -5.09
N THR A 354 -8.64 -9.48 -4.34
CA THR A 354 -7.95 -8.32 -3.77
C THR A 354 -7.13 -8.67 -2.54
N ILE A 355 -6.10 -7.88 -2.24
CA ILE A 355 -5.29 -7.99 -1.02
C ILE A 355 -5.43 -6.69 -0.22
N ASP A 356 -5.90 -6.77 1.03
CA ASP A 356 -6.12 -5.63 1.93
C ASP A 356 -5.26 -5.76 3.19
N ILE A 357 -4.17 -4.99 3.27
CA ILE A 357 -3.23 -5.00 4.41
C ILE A 357 -3.35 -3.68 5.15
N LYS A 358 -3.74 -3.75 6.42
CA LYS A 358 -3.94 -2.57 7.28
C LYS A 358 -3.26 -2.73 8.63
N ALA A 359 -2.48 -1.75 9.03
CA ALA A 359 -1.87 -1.66 10.35
C ALA A 359 -2.21 -0.32 11.01
N ALA A 360 -2.23 -0.25 12.34
CA ALA A 360 -2.32 1.06 12.99
C ALA A 360 -0.99 1.81 12.85
N ASN A 361 0.12 1.15 13.17
CA ASN A 361 1.47 1.71 13.18
C ASN A 361 2.17 1.46 11.84
N ASN A 362 3.19 0.61 11.77
CA ASN A 362 4.01 0.44 10.57
C ASN A 362 3.63 -0.83 9.80
N ILE A 363 3.82 -0.80 8.48
CA ILE A 363 3.90 -2.01 7.66
C ILE A 363 5.31 -2.11 7.10
N VAL A 364 5.97 -3.24 7.29
CA VAL A 364 7.33 -3.49 6.80
C VAL A 364 7.34 -4.75 5.95
N MET A 365 7.55 -4.59 4.65
CA MET A 365 7.93 -5.68 3.75
C MET A 365 9.45 -5.89 3.84
N GLN A 366 9.88 -7.06 4.28
CA GLN A 366 11.31 -7.38 4.29
C GLN A 366 11.84 -7.62 2.88
N SER A 367 13.18 -7.59 2.75
CA SER A 367 13.87 -7.90 1.51
C SER A 367 13.47 -9.28 0.98
N GLY A 368 13.03 -9.33 -0.28
CA GLY A 368 12.58 -10.55 -0.95
C GLY A 368 11.10 -10.89 -0.76
N ALA A 369 10.36 -10.15 0.07
CA ALA A 369 8.93 -10.32 0.21
C ALA A 369 8.18 -9.75 -1.02
N LEU A 370 7.24 -10.53 -1.56
CA LEU A 370 6.38 -10.15 -2.68
C LEU A 370 4.91 -10.14 -2.24
N THR A 371 4.16 -9.13 -2.67
CA THR A 371 2.70 -9.17 -2.68
C THR A 371 2.18 -9.20 -4.10
N ARG A 372 1.42 -10.24 -4.45
CA ARG A 372 0.94 -10.44 -5.82
C ARG A 372 -0.57 -10.66 -5.88
N SER A 373 -1.26 -9.83 -6.66
CA SER A 373 -2.64 -10.06 -7.07
C SER A 373 -2.69 -10.06 -8.60
N LEU A 374 -2.98 -11.20 -9.22
CA LEU A 374 -3.13 -11.22 -10.67
C LEU A 374 -4.48 -10.55 -11.03
N GLU A 375 -4.39 -9.37 -11.65
CA GLU A 375 -5.53 -8.61 -12.22
C GLU A 375 -6.50 -7.96 -11.21
N ASN A 376 -6.12 -7.81 -9.94
CA ASN A 376 -6.99 -7.16 -8.95
C ASN A 376 -6.24 -6.20 -8.02
N ASN A 377 -7.00 -5.45 -7.23
CA ASN A 377 -6.48 -4.34 -6.44
C ASN A 377 -5.73 -4.81 -5.19
N VAL A 378 -4.66 -4.09 -4.85
CA VAL A 378 -3.87 -4.29 -3.63
C VAL A 378 -3.88 -3.01 -2.81
N GLN A 379 -4.08 -3.13 -1.50
CA GLN A 379 -4.01 -2.02 -0.56
C GLN A 379 -3.02 -2.28 0.56
N TYR A 380 -2.19 -1.27 0.82
CA TYR A 380 -1.43 -1.10 2.05
C TYR A 380 -1.90 0.17 2.75
N LYS A 381 -2.28 0.08 4.03
CA LYS A 381 -2.70 1.24 4.80
C LYS A 381 -2.15 1.25 6.22
N THR A 382 -1.57 2.37 6.64
CA THR A 382 -1.26 2.68 8.04
C THR A 382 -2.04 3.92 8.50
N SER A 383 -2.38 3.97 9.78
CA SER A 383 -3.05 5.14 10.39
C SER A 383 -2.09 6.09 11.10
N GLN A 384 -0.94 5.60 11.58
CA GLN A 384 0.02 6.34 12.39
C GLN A 384 1.46 6.23 11.90
N GLY A 385 1.88 5.07 11.39
CA GLY A 385 3.28 4.80 11.07
C GLY A 385 3.60 4.79 9.58
N ASN A 386 4.84 4.36 9.27
CA ASN A 386 5.38 4.33 7.92
C ASN A 386 5.01 3.03 7.20
N ILE A 387 5.10 3.06 5.88
CA ILE A 387 5.04 1.87 5.03
C ILE A 387 6.39 1.71 4.34
N ILE A 388 7.06 0.59 4.61
CA ILE A 388 8.28 0.18 3.92
C ILE A 388 7.90 -0.92 2.93
N ILE A 389 8.07 -0.65 1.64
CA ILE A 389 7.64 -1.53 0.55
C ILE A 389 8.81 -2.24 -0.13
N ASN A 390 8.62 -3.52 -0.44
CA ASN A 390 9.55 -4.27 -1.28
C ASN A 390 8.98 -4.39 -2.70
N GLU A 391 8.38 -5.53 -3.08
CA GLU A 391 7.77 -5.72 -4.41
C GLU A 391 6.26 -5.95 -4.29
N ILE A 392 5.47 -5.15 -5.01
CA ILE A 392 4.03 -5.31 -5.17
C ILE A 392 3.70 -5.46 -6.65
N ASN A 393 3.05 -6.55 -7.03
CA ASN A 393 2.69 -6.87 -8.40
C ASN A 393 1.17 -7.09 -8.53
N ALA A 394 0.46 -6.08 -9.03
CA ALA A 394 -0.98 -6.15 -9.30
C ALA A 394 -1.30 -6.33 -10.80
N GLN A 395 -0.29 -6.31 -11.68
CA GLN A 395 -0.43 -6.37 -13.14
C GLN A 395 -1.44 -5.34 -13.69
N GLN A 396 -2.68 -5.75 -13.97
CA GLN A 396 -3.75 -4.88 -14.48
C GLN A 396 -4.58 -4.21 -13.37
N GLY A 397 -4.37 -4.59 -12.11
CA GLY A 397 -5.03 -4.00 -10.95
C GLY A 397 -4.42 -2.65 -10.55
N ILE A 398 -5.05 -2.03 -9.55
CA ILE A 398 -4.59 -0.77 -8.94
C ILE A 398 -3.94 -1.06 -7.59
N VAL A 399 -2.76 -0.49 -7.36
CA VAL A 399 -2.10 -0.50 -6.05
C VAL A 399 -2.40 0.81 -5.33
N ARG A 400 -2.87 0.73 -4.09
CA ARG A 400 -3.11 1.88 -3.21
C ARG A 400 -2.27 1.76 -1.95
N ILE A 401 -1.43 2.76 -1.69
CA ILE A 401 -0.57 2.81 -0.50
C ILE A 401 -0.84 4.10 0.25
N VAL A 402 -1.23 3.96 1.52
CA VAL A 402 -1.64 5.09 2.35
C VAL A 402 -0.98 5.07 3.71
N ALA A 403 -0.14 6.06 3.98
CA ALA A 403 0.43 6.34 5.28
C ALA A 403 -0.20 7.63 5.86
N ASP A 404 -1.31 7.49 6.58
CA ASP A 404 -2.13 8.64 7.04
C ASP A 404 -1.34 9.62 7.94
N ASN A 405 -0.26 9.18 8.60
CA ASN A 405 0.64 10.02 9.41
C ASN A 405 2.14 9.65 9.25
N GLY A 406 2.50 8.99 8.15
CA GLY A 406 3.85 8.46 7.95
C GLY A 406 4.41 8.68 6.55
N ASN A 407 5.59 8.13 6.31
CA ASN A 407 6.27 8.09 5.02
C ASN A 407 5.99 6.77 4.30
N ILE A 408 6.17 6.79 2.98
CA ILE A 408 6.23 5.59 2.14
C ILE A 408 7.65 5.51 1.59
N THR A 409 8.37 4.42 1.88
CA THR A 409 9.79 4.27 1.51
C THR A 409 10.05 2.89 0.91
N PRO A 410 10.98 2.76 -0.05
CA PRO A 410 11.41 1.45 -0.51
C PRO A 410 12.19 0.72 0.59
N ALA A 411 12.15 -0.61 0.58
CA ALA A 411 13.00 -1.44 1.42
C ALA A 411 14.46 -1.29 1.01
N ALA A 412 15.37 -1.32 1.99
CA ALA A 412 16.80 -1.19 1.73
C ALA A 412 17.32 -2.32 0.81
N ASN A 413 18.21 -1.96 -0.13
CA ASN A 413 18.80 -2.87 -1.11
C ASN A 413 17.80 -3.53 -2.08
N ASN A 414 16.68 -2.85 -2.39
CA ASN A 414 15.80 -3.27 -3.47
C ASN A 414 16.28 -2.68 -4.82
N ASP A 415 16.95 -3.50 -5.61
CA ASP A 415 17.40 -3.12 -6.96
C ASP A 415 16.28 -3.25 -8.01
N SER A 416 15.22 -4.01 -7.71
CA SER A 416 14.07 -4.30 -8.57
C SER A 416 13.00 -3.20 -8.53
N GLU A 417 12.01 -3.30 -9.44
CA GLU A 417 10.79 -2.50 -9.40
C GLU A 417 10.07 -2.70 -8.06
N ASN A 418 9.69 -1.61 -7.41
CA ASN A 418 8.91 -1.67 -6.17
C ASN A 418 7.45 -2.00 -6.45
N ILE A 419 6.90 -1.45 -7.53
CA ILE A 419 5.48 -1.56 -7.85
C ILE A 419 5.28 -1.79 -9.35
N LEU A 420 4.64 -2.91 -9.71
CA LEU A 420 4.15 -3.20 -11.06
C LEU A 420 2.62 -3.27 -11.04
N SER A 421 1.95 -2.34 -11.71
CA SER A 421 0.48 -2.27 -11.73
C SER A 421 -0.05 -1.41 -12.88
N HIS A 422 -1.35 -1.43 -13.16
CA HIS A 422 -1.91 -0.51 -14.15
C HIS A 422 -2.02 0.91 -13.58
N GLY A 423 -2.48 1.03 -12.33
CA GLY A 423 -2.68 2.29 -11.65
C GLY A 423 -2.06 2.31 -10.26
N LEU A 424 -1.50 3.45 -9.86
CA LEU A 424 -0.92 3.67 -8.54
C LEU A 424 -1.56 4.88 -7.85
N ILE A 425 -2.00 4.67 -6.61
CA ILE A 425 -2.52 5.70 -5.70
C ILE A 425 -1.61 5.78 -4.48
N LEU A 426 -1.00 6.94 -4.26
CA LEU A 426 -0.14 7.19 -3.10
C LEU A 426 -0.74 8.29 -2.22
N GLN A 427 -0.83 8.06 -0.91
CA GLN A 427 -1.20 9.09 0.04
C GLN A 427 -0.26 9.03 1.25
N ALA A 428 0.47 10.10 1.54
CA ALA A 428 1.41 10.14 2.66
C ALA A 428 1.38 11.50 3.35
N SER A 429 1.23 11.54 4.68
CA SER A 429 1.44 12.78 5.42
C SER A 429 2.92 13.12 5.65
N GLY A 430 3.83 12.26 5.24
CA GLY A 430 5.26 12.53 5.13
C GLY A 430 5.73 12.57 3.67
N ASN A 431 6.88 11.98 3.42
CA ASN A 431 7.46 11.81 2.10
C ASN A 431 7.04 10.48 1.47
N VAL A 432 6.99 10.48 0.15
CA VAL A 432 7.22 9.30 -0.68
C VAL A 432 8.65 9.41 -1.20
N GLU A 433 9.55 8.59 -0.66
CA GLU A 433 10.94 8.49 -1.15
C GLU A 433 11.00 7.81 -2.53
N SER A 434 12.17 7.77 -3.18
CA SER A 434 12.27 7.26 -4.56
C SER A 434 11.71 5.84 -4.69
N LEU A 435 10.55 5.74 -5.36
CA LEU A 435 9.92 4.49 -5.72
C LEU A 435 10.16 4.20 -7.20
N LYS A 436 10.70 3.01 -7.48
CA LYS A 436 10.78 2.45 -8.82
C LYS A 436 9.46 1.79 -9.18
N THR A 437 8.82 2.26 -10.23
CA THR A 437 7.49 1.81 -10.63
C THR A 437 7.46 1.40 -12.10
N ASP A 438 6.51 0.54 -12.47
CA ASP A 438 6.06 0.34 -13.85
C ASP A 438 4.54 0.43 -13.81
N VAL A 439 4.05 1.66 -14.00
CA VAL A 439 2.62 2.00 -13.90
C VAL A 439 2.19 2.92 -15.02
N ALA A 440 0.98 2.70 -15.54
CA ALA A 440 0.43 3.49 -16.64
C ALA A 440 -0.27 4.76 -16.15
N VAL A 441 -0.87 4.74 -14.95
CA VAL A 441 -1.57 5.89 -14.38
C VAL A 441 -1.16 6.12 -12.92
N LEU A 442 -0.87 7.36 -12.56
CA LEU A 442 -0.46 7.75 -11.21
C LEU A 442 -1.33 8.87 -10.64
N THR A 443 -1.71 8.71 -9.37
CA THR A 443 -2.26 9.78 -8.53
C THR A 443 -1.54 9.79 -7.21
N ALA A 444 -1.29 10.98 -6.66
CA ALA A 444 -0.61 11.08 -5.37
C ALA A 444 -0.98 12.33 -4.59
N MET A 445 -1.06 12.19 -3.27
CA MET A 445 -1.21 13.29 -2.34
C MET A 445 -0.22 13.13 -1.18
N THR A 446 0.80 13.99 -1.14
CA THR A 446 1.84 13.97 -0.11
C THR A 446 1.90 15.29 0.66
N ALA A 447 2.30 15.24 1.93
CA ALA A 447 2.65 16.47 2.63
C ALA A 447 4.08 16.92 2.30
N GLY A 448 5.01 15.96 2.24
CA GLY A 448 6.41 16.16 1.87
C GLY A 448 6.68 15.80 0.42
N ASN A 449 7.90 15.36 0.13
CA ASN A 449 8.36 15.06 -1.23
C ASN A 449 7.60 13.86 -1.83
N LEU A 450 7.45 13.88 -3.16
CA LEU A 450 6.98 12.77 -3.98
C LEU A 450 8.05 12.49 -5.03
N ILE A 451 8.74 11.36 -4.94
CA ILE A 451 9.81 10.99 -5.88
C ILE A 451 9.49 9.65 -6.52
N ILE A 452 9.30 9.64 -7.84
CA ILE A 452 8.93 8.45 -8.62
C ILE A 452 9.91 8.28 -9.79
N GLU A 453 10.43 7.06 -9.93
CA GLU A 453 11.19 6.58 -11.08
C GLU A 453 10.34 5.54 -11.84
N ASN A 454 9.66 5.94 -12.91
CA ASN A 454 8.75 5.07 -13.65
C ASN A 454 9.36 4.47 -14.92
N MET A 455 9.17 3.17 -15.11
CA MET A 455 9.48 2.47 -16.35
C MET A 455 8.31 2.59 -17.32
N GLY A 456 8.58 2.96 -18.56
CA GLY A 456 7.56 3.12 -19.60
C GLY A 456 6.71 4.38 -19.45
N ASP A 457 5.60 4.47 -20.19
CA ASP A 457 4.74 5.65 -20.22
C ASP A 457 3.96 5.83 -18.92
N ILE A 458 3.77 7.08 -18.49
CA ILE A 458 2.97 7.42 -17.31
C ILE A 458 2.00 8.57 -17.59
N ALA A 459 0.74 8.38 -17.20
CA ALA A 459 -0.29 9.41 -17.21
C ALA A 459 -0.66 9.84 -15.79
N ILE A 460 -0.80 11.14 -15.57
CA ILE A 460 -1.48 11.68 -14.38
C ILE A 460 -2.94 11.85 -14.77
N ASP A 461 -3.81 11.04 -14.17
CA ASP A 461 -5.23 10.98 -14.52
C ASP A 461 -6.05 10.36 -13.38
N LYS A 462 -7.36 10.23 -13.56
CA LYS A 462 -8.28 9.67 -12.59
C LYS A 462 -8.09 8.17 -12.38
N LEU A 463 -8.00 7.76 -11.12
CA LEU A 463 -8.10 6.36 -10.71
C LEU A 463 -9.34 6.13 -9.83
N SER A 464 -10.07 5.04 -10.09
CA SER A 464 -11.22 4.62 -9.29
C SER A 464 -10.88 3.35 -8.54
N PHE A 465 -10.95 3.38 -7.22
CA PHE A 465 -10.46 2.29 -6.36
C PHE A 465 -11.56 1.72 -5.47
N SER A 466 -11.59 0.39 -5.38
CA SER A 466 -12.32 -0.36 -4.36
C SER A 466 -11.53 -1.60 -3.96
N ILE A 467 -11.78 -2.11 -2.76
CA ILE A 467 -11.10 -3.30 -2.21
C ILE A 467 -12.13 -4.18 -1.51
N HIS A 468 -11.90 -5.50 -1.43
CA HIS A 468 -12.67 -6.37 -0.55
C HIS A 468 -11.92 -6.57 0.77
N SER A 469 -12.56 -6.16 1.87
CA SER A 469 -12.13 -6.52 3.22
C SER A 469 -12.89 -7.75 3.69
N ILE A 470 -12.20 -8.75 4.21
CA ILE A 470 -12.82 -9.95 4.77
C ILE A 470 -13.21 -9.68 6.21
N LEU A 471 -14.48 -9.92 6.56
CA LEU A 471 -15.01 -9.77 7.91
C LEU A 471 -14.67 -11.00 8.78
N SER A 472 -14.94 -10.92 10.09
CA SER A 472 -14.68 -12.04 11.00
C SER A 472 -15.47 -13.30 10.65
N ASP A 473 -16.64 -13.16 10.01
CA ASP A 473 -17.43 -14.29 9.51
C ASP A 473 -16.90 -14.90 8.19
N GLY A 474 -15.75 -14.43 7.69
CA GLY A 474 -15.12 -14.88 6.45
C GLY A 474 -15.77 -14.33 5.17
N ILE A 475 -16.78 -13.45 5.31
CA ILE A 475 -17.47 -12.84 4.18
C ILE A 475 -16.70 -11.62 3.69
N ALA A 476 -16.56 -11.52 2.36
CA ALA A 476 -15.99 -10.36 1.70
C ALA A 476 -16.98 -9.19 1.68
N GLN A 477 -16.52 -8.04 2.13
CA GLN A 477 -17.24 -6.78 2.03
C GLN A 477 -16.47 -5.83 1.10
N THR A 478 -17.09 -5.43 0.00
CA THR A 478 -16.53 -4.43 -0.93
C THR A 478 -16.63 -3.04 -0.33
N SER A 479 -15.53 -2.28 -0.37
CA SER A 479 -15.53 -0.86 -0.03
C SER A 479 -16.30 -0.05 -1.07
N GLU A 480 -16.77 1.14 -0.69
CA GLU A 480 -17.27 2.11 -1.67
C GLU A 480 -16.15 2.50 -2.65
N THR A 481 -16.51 2.68 -3.92
CA THR A 481 -15.56 3.16 -4.93
C THR A 481 -15.23 4.62 -4.65
N THR A 482 -13.93 4.90 -4.49
CA THR A 482 -13.41 6.25 -4.31
C THR A 482 -12.59 6.65 -5.53
N ASN A 483 -12.72 7.93 -5.95
CA ASN A 483 -11.93 8.48 -7.05
C ASN A 483 -10.73 9.25 -6.49
N TYR A 484 -9.60 9.09 -7.14
CA TYR A 484 -8.36 9.81 -6.90
C TYR A 484 -7.92 10.42 -8.23
N ALA A 485 -7.22 11.53 -8.16
CA ALA A 485 -6.77 12.28 -9.31
C ALA A 485 -5.53 13.09 -8.91
N ASP A 486 -4.76 13.47 -9.93
CA ASP A 486 -3.72 14.49 -9.87
C ASP A 486 -2.53 14.13 -8.98
N LEU A 487 -1.47 14.94 -9.06
CA LEU A 487 -0.34 14.91 -8.14
C LEU A 487 -0.34 16.17 -7.28
N THR A 488 -0.33 15.99 -5.97
CA THR A 488 -0.21 17.10 -5.02
C THR A 488 0.86 16.83 -3.98
N ALA A 489 1.77 17.78 -3.79
CA ALA A 489 2.67 17.86 -2.65
C ALA A 489 2.44 19.20 -1.93
N SER A 490 2.09 19.19 -0.65
CA SER A 490 1.70 20.44 0.04
C SER A 490 2.88 21.29 0.52
N ASN A 491 4.01 20.65 0.88
CA ASN A 491 5.21 21.30 1.40
C ASN A 491 6.50 20.64 0.88
N GLY A 492 6.43 19.85 -0.19
CA GLY A 492 7.56 19.12 -0.73
C GLY A 492 7.60 19.15 -2.25
N SER A 493 8.71 18.68 -2.80
CA SER A 493 8.94 18.64 -4.25
C SER A 493 8.23 17.45 -4.89
N ILE A 494 7.86 17.59 -6.16
CA ILE A 494 7.37 16.49 -7.01
C ILE A 494 8.45 16.19 -8.05
N VAL A 495 8.96 14.96 -8.04
CA VAL A 495 9.90 14.45 -9.03
C VAL A 495 9.25 13.25 -9.72
N LEU A 496 9.07 13.38 -11.03
CA LEU A 496 8.64 12.29 -11.89
C LEU A 496 9.69 12.10 -12.98
N ASN A 497 10.48 11.05 -12.85
CA ASN A 497 11.48 10.63 -13.83
C ASN A 497 11.01 9.35 -14.51
N THR A 498 10.98 9.33 -15.84
CA THR A 498 10.48 8.16 -16.56
C THR A 498 11.25 7.82 -17.83
N SER A 499 11.29 6.52 -18.15
CA SER A 499 11.88 6.00 -19.39
C SER A 499 10.92 5.99 -20.58
N GLY A 500 9.65 6.37 -20.39
CA GLY A 500 8.67 6.56 -21.47
C GLY A 500 8.23 8.02 -21.54
N SER A 501 6.99 8.25 -21.95
CA SER A 501 6.35 9.56 -21.99
C SER A 501 5.68 9.95 -20.67
N ILE A 502 5.56 11.26 -20.41
CA ILE A 502 4.73 11.81 -19.32
C ILE A 502 3.53 12.52 -19.95
N THR A 503 2.30 12.14 -19.57
CA THR A 503 1.08 12.88 -19.91
C THR A 503 0.40 13.41 -18.65
N ALA A 504 0.21 14.73 -18.53
CA ALA A 504 -0.42 15.34 -17.37
C ALA A 504 -1.85 15.80 -17.68
N ASN A 505 -2.85 14.97 -17.38
CA ASN A 505 -4.27 15.26 -17.56
C ASN A 505 -4.89 15.82 -16.26
N ASP A 506 -6.05 16.45 -16.40
CA ASP A 506 -6.91 16.80 -15.28
C ASP A 506 -7.79 15.59 -14.88
N GLY A 507 -7.47 14.94 -13.77
CA GLY A 507 -8.21 13.75 -13.35
C GLY A 507 -9.55 14.05 -12.67
N ASN A 508 -9.81 15.30 -12.27
CA ASN A 508 -10.99 15.66 -11.48
C ASN A 508 -11.83 16.82 -12.06
N ASN A 509 -11.39 17.43 -13.16
CA ASN A 509 -11.95 18.62 -13.82
C ASN A 509 -11.80 19.92 -13.02
N ASP A 510 -10.74 20.09 -12.22
CA ASP A 510 -10.42 21.31 -11.46
C ASP A 510 -9.36 22.19 -12.13
N THR A 511 -8.93 21.83 -13.34
CA THR A 511 -7.92 22.45 -14.19
C THR A 511 -6.47 22.28 -13.75
N ILE A 512 -6.17 21.36 -12.81
CA ILE A 512 -4.82 21.13 -12.29
C ILE A 512 -4.47 19.65 -12.40
N ALA A 513 -3.34 19.34 -13.03
CA ALA A 513 -2.78 17.98 -13.04
C ALA A 513 -1.72 17.79 -11.94
N ILE A 514 -0.87 18.79 -11.70
CA ILE A 514 0.28 18.69 -10.81
C ILE A 514 0.42 19.97 -9.98
N ASN A 515 0.49 19.85 -8.66
CA ASN A 515 0.61 20.98 -7.74
C ASN A 515 1.57 20.70 -6.57
N ALA A 516 2.73 21.37 -6.55
CA ALA A 516 3.70 21.26 -5.46
C ALA A 516 3.54 22.35 -4.37
N SER A 517 2.54 23.25 -4.50
CA SER A 517 2.17 24.35 -3.57
C SER A 517 3.27 25.38 -3.24
N SER A 518 4.47 24.96 -2.87
CA SER A 518 5.70 25.74 -2.68
C SER A 518 6.99 24.94 -2.95
N GLY A 519 6.89 23.64 -3.26
CA GLY A 519 8.02 22.78 -3.60
C GLY A 519 8.39 22.80 -5.07
N ASN A 520 9.55 22.21 -5.40
CA ASN A 520 10.03 22.18 -6.78
C ASN A 520 9.33 21.07 -7.58
N ILE A 521 9.29 21.21 -8.91
CA ILE A 521 8.77 20.18 -9.81
C ILE A 521 9.86 19.79 -10.80
N LEU A 522 10.19 18.49 -10.87
CA LEU A 522 10.96 17.90 -11.96
C LEU A 522 10.06 16.93 -12.73
N LEU A 523 9.87 17.18 -14.03
CA LEU A 523 9.34 16.22 -14.98
C LEU A 523 10.46 15.85 -15.95
N GLN A 524 10.91 14.60 -15.91
CA GLN A 524 11.98 14.12 -16.76
C GLN A 524 11.54 12.87 -17.52
N SER A 525 11.68 12.89 -18.84
CA SER A 525 11.20 11.87 -19.77
C SER A 525 12.28 11.55 -20.80
N THR A 526 12.52 10.26 -21.04
CA THR A 526 13.36 9.84 -22.19
C THR A 526 12.59 9.77 -23.51
N ASP A 527 11.31 10.16 -23.51
CA ASP A 527 10.51 10.40 -24.70
C ASP A 527 9.90 11.81 -24.64
N GLU A 528 8.57 11.95 -24.74
CA GLU A 528 7.87 13.23 -24.71
C GLU A 528 7.31 13.60 -23.33
N ILE A 529 7.04 14.89 -23.13
CA ILE A 529 6.22 15.42 -22.03
C ILE A 529 5.03 16.16 -22.65
N SER A 530 3.83 15.73 -22.32
CA SER A 530 2.56 16.27 -22.81
C SER A 530 1.74 16.82 -21.66
N ILE A 531 1.66 18.14 -21.55
CA ILE A 531 0.89 18.83 -20.51
C ILE A 531 -0.49 19.15 -21.08
N GLN A 532 -1.54 18.54 -20.51
CA GLN A 532 -2.93 18.73 -20.92
C GLN A 532 -3.75 19.54 -19.92
N SER A 533 -3.18 19.78 -18.73
CA SER A 533 -3.76 20.58 -17.67
C SER A 533 -2.65 21.19 -16.81
N LYS A 534 -3.00 22.15 -15.94
CA LYS A 534 -2.04 23.01 -15.27
C LYS A 534 -1.02 22.26 -14.42
N VAL A 535 0.25 22.69 -14.52
CA VAL A 535 1.35 22.35 -13.61
C VAL A 535 1.72 23.58 -12.79
N ASN A 536 1.73 23.47 -11.46
CA ASN A 536 1.95 24.59 -10.55
C ASN A 536 2.94 24.27 -9.43
N ALA A 537 4.08 24.94 -9.39
CA ALA A 537 5.05 24.79 -8.29
C ALA A 537 4.83 25.78 -7.13
N GLY A 538 3.87 26.70 -7.27
CA GLY A 538 3.71 27.79 -6.30
C GLY A 538 4.95 28.67 -6.28
N SER A 539 5.74 28.64 -5.20
CA SER A 539 7.02 29.38 -5.10
C SER A 539 8.26 28.56 -5.47
N GLY A 540 8.12 27.28 -5.79
CA GLY A 540 9.25 26.40 -6.14
C GLY A 540 9.63 26.49 -7.62
N SER A 541 10.81 25.98 -8.00
CA SER A 541 11.23 25.99 -9.42
C SER A 541 10.69 24.79 -10.19
N ILE A 542 10.53 24.95 -11.50
CA ILE A 542 10.06 23.90 -12.41
C ILE A 542 11.18 23.56 -13.41
N SER A 543 11.51 22.28 -13.52
CA SER A 543 12.35 21.75 -14.59
C SER A 543 11.57 20.69 -15.39
N MET A 544 11.49 20.86 -16.71
CA MET A 544 10.90 19.89 -17.63
C MET A 544 11.96 19.49 -18.66
N ILE A 545 12.30 18.19 -18.72
CA ILE A 545 13.39 17.68 -19.55
C ILE A 545 12.87 16.50 -20.37
N ALA A 546 12.82 16.66 -21.69
CA ALA A 546 12.36 15.64 -22.63
C ALA A 546 13.43 15.32 -23.69
N GLU A 547 13.61 14.04 -24.00
CA GLU A 547 14.51 13.62 -25.09
C GLU A 547 13.83 13.64 -26.47
N SER A 548 12.50 13.77 -26.53
CA SER A 548 11.72 13.89 -27.76
C SER A 548 11.16 15.30 -27.92
N HIS A 549 10.05 15.63 -27.25
CA HIS A 549 9.47 16.97 -27.31
C HIS A 549 8.64 17.29 -26.08
N ILE A 550 8.42 18.58 -25.84
CA ILE A 550 7.51 19.10 -24.81
C ILE A 550 6.32 19.74 -25.53
N THR A 551 5.10 19.38 -25.15
CA THR A 551 3.88 19.95 -25.70
C THR A 551 2.98 20.46 -24.57
N LEU A 552 2.58 21.74 -24.65
CA LEU A 552 1.59 22.35 -23.76
C LEU A 552 0.30 22.57 -24.55
N GLY A 553 -0.67 21.70 -24.32
CA GLY A 553 -2.01 21.80 -24.89
C GLY A 553 -2.10 21.32 -26.33
N ALA A 554 -3.10 21.85 -27.03
CA ALA A 554 -3.44 21.58 -28.42
C ALA A 554 -4.23 22.78 -28.95
N THR A 555 -4.53 22.82 -30.25
CA THR A 555 -5.30 23.92 -30.85
C THR A 555 -6.64 24.20 -30.17
N ASP A 556 -7.26 23.19 -29.54
CA ASP A 556 -8.52 23.30 -28.80
C ASP A 556 -8.38 23.18 -27.27
N ASN A 557 -7.15 23.07 -26.75
CA ASN A 557 -6.88 23.00 -25.31
C ASN A 557 -6.11 24.24 -24.84
N LYS A 558 -6.75 25.06 -23.99
CA LYS A 558 -6.22 26.30 -23.40
C LYS A 558 -6.10 26.21 -21.87
N GLN A 559 -5.88 25.01 -21.33
CA GLN A 559 -5.79 24.76 -19.89
C GLN A 559 -4.40 24.26 -19.44
N SER A 560 -3.46 24.14 -20.37
CA SER A 560 -2.13 23.54 -20.16
C SER A 560 -1.10 24.56 -19.70
N HIS A 561 -1.39 25.27 -18.62
CA HIS A 561 -0.48 26.29 -18.08
C HIS A 561 0.65 25.68 -17.23
N VAL A 562 1.85 26.25 -17.30
CA VAL A 562 2.97 25.92 -16.42
C VAL A 562 3.35 27.16 -15.61
N LEU A 563 3.20 27.09 -14.29
CA LEU A 563 3.19 28.26 -13.42
C LEU A 563 4.10 28.09 -12.20
N THR A 564 4.88 29.13 -11.92
CA THR A 564 5.53 29.36 -10.62
C THR A 564 5.45 30.86 -10.28
N SER A 565 5.91 31.25 -9.11
CA SER A 565 5.81 32.59 -8.53
C SER A 565 6.96 32.85 -7.55
N GLY A 566 7.11 34.09 -7.10
CA GLY A 566 8.23 34.48 -6.24
C GLY A 566 9.58 34.19 -6.91
N ASP A 567 10.50 33.56 -6.18
CA ASP A 567 11.87 33.28 -6.66
C ASP A 567 11.96 32.00 -7.54
N GLY A 568 10.84 31.30 -7.76
CA GLY A 568 10.81 30.09 -8.58
C GLY A 568 11.07 30.38 -10.06
N THR A 569 12.02 29.67 -10.67
CA THR A 569 12.33 29.79 -12.10
C THR A 569 11.75 28.61 -12.89
N ILE A 570 11.63 28.76 -14.21
CA ILE A 570 11.20 27.68 -15.10
C ILE A 570 12.33 27.35 -16.09
N ASP A 571 12.71 26.08 -16.19
CA ASP A 571 13.63 25.55 -17.19
C ASP A 571 12.96 24.43 -17.99
N MET A 572 12.71 24.66 -19.27
CA MET A 572 12.20 23.66 -20.21
C MET A 572 13.28 23.30 -21.23
N GLN A 573 13.65 22.02 -21.29
CA GLN A 573 14.68 21.51 -22.18
C GLN A 573 14.16 20.32 -23.00
N SER A 574 14.31 20.41 -24.32
CA SER A 574 13.88 19.39 -25.28
C SER A 574 14.94 19.13 -26.35
N LYS A 575 15.20 17.86 -26.69
CA LYS A 575 16.03 17.51 -27.87
C LYS A 575 15.27 17.52 -29.19
N GLY A 576 13.98 17.83 -29.16
CA GLY A 576 13.17 18.13 -30.32
C GLY A 576 12.45 19.44 -30.08
N ASN A 577 11.15 19.46 -30.33
CA ASN A 577 10.38 20.70 -30.25
C ASN A 577 9.96 21.03 -28.83
N ILE A 578 9.66 22.31 -28.60
CA ILE A 578 8.79 22.77 -27.51
C ILE A 578 7.61 23.45 -28.19
N ASN A 579 6.41 22.88 -28.06
CA ASN A 579 5.19 23.42 -28.67
C ASN A 579 4.28 23.95 -27.56
N ILE A 580 4.18 25.27 -27.45
CA ILE A 580 3.18 25.94 -26.60
C ILE A 580 2.07 26.39 -27.54
N PHE A 581 0.90 25.78 -27.43
CA PHE A 581 -0.25 26.17 -28.27
C PHE A 581 -0.89 27.46 -27.76
N ASP A 582 -1.46 28.26 -28.68
CA ASP A 582 -2.20 29.48 -28.37
C ASP A 582 -3.19 29.29 -27.19
N GLY A 583 -3.17 30.25 -26.27
CA GLY A 583 -3.96 30.28 -25.05
C GLY A 583 -3.36 29.49 -23.88
N ASN A 584 -2.21 28.84 -24.07
CA ASN A 584 -1.44 28.22 -23.00
C ASN A 584 -0.25 29.10 -22.61
N MET A 585 0.11 29.06 -21.33
CA MET A 585 1.03 30.03 -20.73
C MET A 585 2.13 29.33 -19.93
N VAL A 586 3.35 29.82 -20.07
CA VAL A 586 4.48 29.57 -19.17
C VAL A 586 4.75 30.83 -18.36
N SER A 587 4.57 30.80 -17.04
CA SER A 587 4.71 32.01 -16.22
C SER A 587 5.46 31.81 -14.91
N ALA A 588 6.31 32.79 -14.60
CA ALA A 588 7.08 32.92 -13.37
C ALA A 588 7.16 34.40 -12.95
N ASP A 589 7.44 34.67 -11.68
CA ASP A 589 7.85 36.02 -11.24
C ASP A 589 9.39 36.17 -11.24
N ALA A 590 10.09 35.19 -11.83
CA ALA A 590 11.54 35.13 -11.99
C ALA A 590 11.89 34.63 -13.40
N ASN A 591 13.13 34.20 -13.60
CA ASN A 591 13.63 33.85 -14.93
C ASN A 591 12.97 32.59 -15.52
N ILE A 592 12.80 32.61 -16.84
CA ILE A 592 12.28 31.50 -17.63
C ILE A 592 13.29 31.17 -18.74
N ARG A 593 13.58 29.88 -18.93
CA ARG A 593 14.45 29.37 -19.98
C ARG A 593 13.73 28.29 -20.78
N LEU A 594 13.72 28.44 -22.11
CA LEU A 594 13.21 27.43 -23.04
C LEU A 594 14.32 27.09 -24.04
N PHE A 595 14.73 25.83 -24.04
CA PHE A 595 15.78 25.30 -24.90
C PHE A 595 15.25 24.11 -25.71
N ALA A 596 15.15 24.27 -27.02
CA ALA A 596 14.72 23.25 -27.96
C ALA A 596 15.81 22.99 -29.01
N ASP A 597 16.27 21.76 -29.19
CA ASP A 597 17.12 21.45 -30.37
C ASP A 597 16.31 21.52 -31.68
N GLY A 598 14.97 21.46 -31.58
CA GLY A 598 14.00 21.61 -32.66
C GLY A 598 13.35 22.99 -32.69
N ILE A 599 12.08 23.04 -33.13
CA ILE A 599 11.31 24.29 -33.22
C ILE A 599 10.75 24.64 -31.84
N LEU A 600 10.80 25.91 -31.48
CA LEU A 600 10.04 26.48 -30.37
C LEU A 600 8.84 27.24 -30.94
N THR A 601 7.64 26.78 -30.61
CA THR A 601 6.40 27.49 -30.91
C THR A 601 5.85 28.09 -29.61
N ILE A 602 5.54 29.39 -29.61
CA ILE A 602 5.18 30.17 -28.42
C ILE A 602 3.70 30.48 -28.40
N GLY A 603 3.02 30.16 -27.30
CA GLY A 603 1.68 30.66 -26.99
C GLY A 603 1.78 31.93 -26.16
N GLU A 604 2.17 31.80 -24.90
CA GLU A 604 2.39 32.95 -24.02
C GLU A 604 3.47 32.64 -22.97
N ILE A 605 4.39 33.58 -22.76
CA ILE A 605 5.49 33.50 -21.79
C ILE A 605 5.48 34.78 -20.94
N LYS A 606 5.42 34.63 -19.61
CA LYS A 606 5.39 35.77 -18.67
C LYS A 606 6.36 35.62 -17.53
N ALA A 607 7.47 36.36 -17.58
CA ALA A 607 8.44 36.51 -16.50
C ALA A 607 8.21 37.86 -15.79
N ASN A 608 7.25 37.94 -14.87
CA ASN A 608 6.76 39.19 -14.27
C ASN A 608 7.83 39.94 -13.42
N GLY A 609 8.76 40.67 -14.06
CA GLY A 609 9.96 41.23 -13.43
C GLY A 609 11.21 40.35 -13.58
N GLY A 610 11.12 39.27 -14.36
CA GLY A 610 12.20 38.34 -14.65
C GLY A 610 12.68 38.42 -16.09
N SER A 611 13.69 37.63 -16.44
CA SER A 611 14.25 37.55 -17.79
C SER A 611 13.89 36.24 -18.48
N VAL A 612 13.77 36.27 -19.81
CA VAL A 612 13.45 35.11 -20.66
C VAL A 612 14.64 34.79 -21.55
N SER A 613 15.07 33.52 -21.58
CA SER A 613 16.04 33.00 -22.54
C SER A 613 15.37 31.97 -23.46
N LEU A 614 15.41 32.23 -24.76
CA LEU A 614 14.90 31.34 -25.79
C LEU A 614 16.05 30.84 -26.65
N THR A 615 16.22 29.53 -26.73
CA THR A 615 17.16 28.88 -27.66
C THR A 615 16.43 27.84 -28.46
N ALA A 616 16.42 27.96 -29.79
CA ALA A 616 15.77 26.98 -30.66
C ALA A 616 16.44 26.86 -32.03
N LYS A 617 16.01 25.88 -32.82
CA LYS A 617 16.33 25.85 -34.25
C LYS A 617 15.60 26.97 -35.02
N ASP A 618 14.35 27.20 -34.67
CA ASP A 618 13.49 28.25 -35.21
C ASP A 618 12.48 28.62 -34.13
N ILE A 619 12.12 29.90 -34.04
CA ILE A 619 11.18 30.41 -33.03
C ILE A 619 9.98 31.03 -33.75
N SER A 620 8.80 30.47 -33.52
CA SER A 620 7.57 30.94 -34.14
C SER A 620 6.53 31.26 -33.08
N ASP A 621 5.73 32.27 -33.33
CA ASP A 621 4.46 32.44 -32.64
C ASP A 621 3.48 31.30 -33.05
N SER A 622 2.71 30.80 -32.09
CA SER A 622 1.67 29.79 -32.26
C SER A 622 0.37 30.36 -32.82
N ASP A 623 0.20 31.67 -32.76
CA ASP A 623 -1.03 32.32 -33.15
C ASP A 623 -1.23 32.24 -34.66
N LEU A 624 -2.45 31.87 -35.07
CA LEU A 624 -2.78 31.61 -36.48
C LEU A 624 -3.28 32.86 -37.20
N THR A 625 -3.43 33.97 -36.48
CA THR A 625 -3.91 35.26 -36.98
C THR A 625 -2.74 36.15 -37.35
N LEU A 626 -2.52 36.30 -38.66
CA LEU A 626 -1.61 37.31 -39.21
C LEU A 626 -2.26 38.71 -39.08
N SER A 627 -2.25 39.32 -37.90
CA SER A 627 -2.61 40.72 -37.70
C SER A 627 -1.36 41.57 -37.51
N ASN A 628 -1.33 42.75 -38.16
CA ASN A 628 -0.30 43.77 -37.92
C ASN A 628 -0.63 44.64 -36.69
N GLU A 629 -1.51 44.16 -35.82
CA GLU A 629 -1.96 44.79 -34.59
C GLU A 629 -1.76 43.73 -33.51
N ALA A 630 -1.21 44.10 -32.34
CA ALA A 630 -0.94 43.15 -31.24
C ALA A 630 -2.26 42.53 -30.76
N GLU A 631 -2.55 41.29 -31.16
CA GLU A 631 -3.70 40.50 -30.69
C GLU A 631 -3.26 39.50 -29.61
N GLY A 632 -2.56 39.97 -28.59
CA GLY A 632 -1.91 39.12 -27.60
C GLY A 632 -0.46 39.56 -27.43
N ILE A 633 0.16 39.31 -26.29
CA ILE A 633 1.59 39.51 -26.11
C ILE A 633 2.18 38.12 -25.86
N ASP A 634 3.04 37.67 -26.75
CA ASP A 634 3.68 36.36 -26.69
C ASP A 634 4.68 36.30 -25.53
N ILE A 635 5.43 37.39 -25.32
CA ILE A 635 6.50 37.44 -24.31
C ILE A 635 6.42 38.73 -23.50
N ILE A 636 6.28 38.60 -22.18
CA ILE A 636 6.41 39.69 -21.21
C ILE A 636 7.60 39.40 -20.30
N ALA A 637 8.62 40.25 -20.31
CA ALA A 637 9.82 40.08 -19.49
C ALA A 637 10.60 41.40 -19.35
N ASP A 638 11.42 41.54 -18.31
CA ASP A 638 12.34 42.69 -18.22
C ASP A 638 13.45 42.59 -19.28
N LYS A 639 13.90 41.36 -19.57
CA LYS A 639 14.95 41.12 -20.56
C LYS A 639 14.71 39.85 -21.35
N LEU A 640 15.14 39.86 -22.61
CA LEU A 640 14.98 38.75 -23.54
C LEU A 640 16.29 38.42 -24.25
N ILE A 641 16.70 37.15 -24.20
CA ILE A 641 17.70 36.55 -25.10
C ILE A 641 16.97 35.69 -26.13
N ILE A 642 17.28 35.91 -27.41
CA ILE A 642 16.85 35.04 -28.52
C ILE A 642 18.09 34.45 -29.18
N GLN A 643 18.21 33.13 -29.17
CA GLN A 643 19.20 32.40 -29.96
C GLN A 643 18.50 31.42 -30.91
N SER A 644 18.70 31.59 -32.21
CA SER A 644 18.04 30.73 -33.22
C SER A 644 18.96 30.31 -34.35
N ASP A 645 18.97 29.01 -34.69
CA ASP A 645 19.73 28.50 -35.83
C ASP A 645 19.16 28.92 -37.20
N LEU A 646 17.92 29.42 -37.25
CA LEU A 646 17.25 29.92 -38.45
C LEU A 646 16.74 31.35 -38.26
N GLY A 647 15.58 31.54 -37.62
CA GLY A 647 15.06 32.86 -37.32
C GLY A 647 14.11 32.88 -36.14
N ALA A 648 13.52 34.05 -35.92
CA ALA A 648 12.49 34.27 -34.92
C ALA A 648 11.42 35.21 -35.49
N GLY A 649 10.15 34.79 -35.42
CA GLY A 649 8.98 35.60 -35.80
C GLY A 649 8.75 35.79 -37.30
N VAL A 650 9.33 34.95 -38.15
CA VAL A 650 9.41 35.21 -39.61
C VAL A 650 8.05 35.09 -40.32
N GLU A 651 7.22 34.13 -39.91
CA GLU A 651 5.87 33.95 -40.47
C GLU A 651 4.85 34.88 -39.80
N ASN A 652 4.89 34.95 -38.47
CA ASN A 652 4.19 35.92 -37.65
C ASN A 652 5.19 36.53 -36.66
N ARG A 653 5.19 37.87 -36.55
CA ARG A 653 6.11 38.58 -35.66
C ARG A 653 5.87 38.14 -34.23
N LEU A 654 6.93 38.03 -33.44
CA LEU A 654 6.74 37.84 -32.00
C LEU A 654 6.25 39.17 -31.41
N ASP A 655 5.06 39.15 -30.82
CA ASP A 655 4.51 40.25 -30.04
C ASP A 655 5.14 40.23 -28.65
N ILE A 656 5.88 41.27 -28.29
CA ILE A 656 6.65 41.33 -27.04
C ILE A 656 6.38 42.62 -26.26
N SER A 657 6.59 42.54 -24.94
CA SER A 657 6.69 43.66 -24.01
C SER A 657 7.94 43.44 -23.17
N VAL A 658 9.07 43.96 -23.66
CA VAL A 658 10.39 43.73 -23.12
C VAL A 658 11.24 44.99 -23.06
N ASP A 659 11.83 45.27 -21.88
CA ASP A 659 12.70 46.44 -21.73
C ASP A 659 14.02 46.28 -22.50
N THR A 660 14.71 45.14 -22.38
CA THR A 660 16.03 44.92 -23.03
C THR A 660 16.10 43.62 -23.84
N LEU A 661 16.54 43.72 -25.10
CA LEU A 661 16.71 42.59 -26.01
C LEU A 661 18.16 42.45 -26.51
N SER A 662 18.65 41.21 -26.52
CA SER A 662 19.78 40.77 -27.34
C SER A 662 19.34 39.55 -28.16
N ALA A 663 19.84 39.42 -29.39
CA ALA A 663 19.49 38.31 -30.27
C ALA A 663 20.66 37.85 -31.16
N ASP A 664 20.76 36.54 -31.38
CA ASP A 664 21.64 35.91 -32.36
C ASP A 664 20.82 34.93 -33.20
N VAL A 665 20.50 35.33 -34.43
CA VAL A 665 19.69 34.55 -35.37
C VAL A 665 20.42 34.37 -36.70
N ASN A 666 20.09 33.32 -37.46
CA ASN A 666 20.72 33.08 -38.75
C ASN A 666 19.82 33.49 -39.92
N LEU A 667 19.72 32.63 -40.94
CA LEU A 667 19.34 32.98 -42.31
C LEU A 667 17.90 33.50 -42.47
N SER A 668 16.99 33.12 -41.58
CA SER A 668 15.58 33.53 -41.72
C SER A 668 15.32 34.91 -41.13
N GLY A 669 16.16 35.38 -40.21
CA GLY A 669 16.07 36.73 -39.63
C GLY A 669 15.26 36.83 -38.34
N LEU A 670 15.12 38.06 -37.85
CA LEU A 670 14.44 38.42 -36.61
C LEU A 670 13.30 39.39 -36.92
N PHE A 671 12.09 39.07 -36.48
CA PHE A 671 10.86 39.81 -36.76
C PHE A 671 10.07 39.98 -35.47
N ILE A 672 10.02 41.22 -34.98
CA ILE A 672 9.52 41.56 -33.65
C ILE A 672 8.50 42.70 -33.74
N HIS A 673 7.49 42.64 -32.90
CA HIS A 673 6.57 43.72 -32.61
C HIS A 673 6.55 43.99 -31.10
N GLU A 674 7.02 45.16 -30.70
CA GLU A 674 7.18 45.59 -29.31
C GLU A 674 6.14 46.67 -28.96
N VAL A 675 5.54 46.59 -27.78
CA VAL A 675 4.35 47.37 -27.43
C VAL A 675 4.64 48.60 -26.55
N ASP A 676 5.68 48.59 -25.71
CA ASP A 676 5.91 49.66 -24.71
C ASP A 676 7.32 50.27 -24.65
N GLY A 677 8.18 49.91 -25.61
CA GLY A 677 9.49 50.50 -25.87
C GLY A 677 10.56 49.42 -25.91
N LEU A 678 11.69 49.65 -26.59
CA LEU A 678 12.72 48.61 -26.73
C LEU A 678 14.12 49.17 -26.56
N HIS A 679 14.91 48.54 -25.70
CA HIS A 679 16.35 48.79 -25.61
C HIS A 679 17.13 47.60 -26.18
N ILE A 680 17.93 47.83 -27.21
CA ILE A 680 18.93 46.87 -27.68
C ILE A 680 20.26 47.12 -26.93
N ASP A 681 20.57 46.25 -25.97
CA ASP A 681 21.75 46.33 -25.09
C ASP A 681 22.20 44.95 -24.58
N ASP A 682 23.28 44.92 -23.80
CA ASP A 682 23.74 43.73 -23.08
C ASP A 682 22.69 43.26 -22.04
N VAL A 683 22.06 42.13 -22.33
CA VAL A 683 21.12 41.48 -21.40
C VAL A 683 21.86 40.88 -20.19
N GLY A 684 23.11 40.46 -20.38
CA GLY A 684 23.87 39.66 -19.42
C GLY A 684 23.43 38.20 -19.38
N GLU A 685 23.95 37.46 -18.39
CA GLU A 685 23.61 36.03 -18.20
C GLU A 685 22.23 35.87 -17.55
N ILE A 686 21.35 35.09 -18.16
CA ILE A 686 20.04 34.71 -17.60
C ILE A 686 20.18 33.34 -16.95
N LYS A 687 19.92 33.25 -15.64
CA LYS A 687 20.05 32.01 -14.85
C LYS A 687 18.73 31.44 -14.40
N VAL A 688 18.60 30.12 -14.48
CA VAL A 688 17.48 29.36 -13.93
C VAL A 688 17.98 28.22 -13.04
N ASN A 689 17.14 27.86 -12.06
CA ASN A 689 17.36 26.71 -11.21
C ASN A 689 17.06 25.40 -11.96
N ARG A 690 17.91 24.40 -11.74
CA ARG A 690 17.66 23.01 -12.16
C ARG A 690 17.22 22.20 -10.96
N VAL A 691 16.08 21.53 -11.06
CA VAL A 691 15.62 20.55 -10.07
C VAL A 691 16.30 19.20 -10.33
N GLU A 692 16.87 18.61 -9.29
CA GLU A 692 17.56 17.31 -9.33
C GLU A 692 16.60 16.16 -8.99
N LEU A 693 17.04 14.91 -9.20
CA LEU A 693 16.24 13.70 -8.97
C LEU A 693 15.83 13.49 -7.50
N ASP A 694 16.47 14.17 -6.55
CA ASP A 694 16.10 14.16 -5.12
C ASP A 694 15.10 15.28 -4.74
N GLY A 695 14.72 16.12 -5.71
CA GLY A 695 13.79 17.24 -5.54
C GLY A 695 14.45 18.53 -5.02
N HIS A 696 15.76 18.54 -4.79
CA HIS A 696 16.52 19.74 -4.47
C HIS A 696 16.94 20.50 -5.73
N LEU A 697 17.38 21.74 -5.53
CA LEU A 697 17.97 22.53 -6.61
C LEU A 697 19.45 22.18 -6.74
N SER A 698 19.93 22.12 -7.98
CA SER A 698 21.34 21.94 -8.31
C SER A 698 22.18 23.05 -7.69
N GLU A 699 23.42 22.71 -7.27
CA GLU A 699 24.37 23.73 -6.78
C GLU A 699 24.82 24.71 -7.87
N ASN A 700 24.67 24.33 -9.15
CA ASN A 700 24.99 25.18 -10.29
C ASN A 700 23.72 25.50 -11.07
N GLU A 701 23.35 26.77 -11.06
CA GLU A 701 22.31 27.29 -11.95
C GLU A 701 22.73 27.14 -13.42
N ILE A 702 21.74 26.98 -14.30
CA ILE A 702 21.94 26.95 -15.74
C ILE A 702 21.83 28.39 -16.24
N GLY A 703 22.88 28.87 -16.88
CA GLY A 703 22.96 30.23 -17.41
C GLY A 703 23.10 30.23 -18.92
N ASP A 704 22.30 31.06 -19.60
CA ASP A 704 22.50 31.39 -21.00
C ASP A 704 23.02 32.82 -21.13
N THR A 705 23.92 33.06 -22.07
CA THR A 705 24.44 34.40 -22.42
C THR A 705 24.75 34.42 -23.91
N ILE A 706 24.51 35.56 -24.54
CA ILE A 706 24.94 35.84 -25.90
C ILE A 706 25.76 37.15 -25.92
N GLU A 707 26.25 37.54 -27.09
CA GLU A 707 26.85 38.86 -27.24
C GLU A 707 25.77 39.94 -27.24
N ALA A 708 26.09 41.11 -26.67
CA ALA A 708 25.19 42.26 -26.64
C ALA A 708 24.78 42.72 -28.05
N GLY A 709 23.50 43.04 -28.21
CA GLY A 709 22.93 43.56 -29.45
C GLY A 709 22.22 42.52 -30.30
N ILE A 710 22.07 42.79 -31.60
CA ILE A 710 21.41 41.88 -32.54
C ILE A 710 22.41 41.44 -33.62
N ARG A 711 22.51 40.13 -33.82
CA ARG A 711 23.19 39.51 -34.95
C ARG A 711 22.21 38.70 -35.77
N SER A 712 22.21 38.92 -37.08
CA SER A 712 21.31 38.24 -38.01
C SER A 712 22.03 37.89 -39.32
N GLN A 713 21.98 36.64 -39.78
CA GLN A 713 22.32 36.32 -41.18
C GLN A 713 21.14 36.55 -42.15
N GLY A 714 19.97 36.87 -41.61
CA GLY A 714 18.76 37.22 -42.34
C GLY A 714 18.39 38.68 -42.11
N ALA A 715 17.11 39.01 -42.34
CA ALA A 715 16.59 40.36 -42.06
C ALA A 715 16.50 40.63 -40.54
N VAL A 716 16.44 41.90 -40.18
CA VAL A 716 16.00 42.36 -38.86
C VAL A 716 14.86 43.32 -39.08
N ASP A 717 13.68 43.01 -38.57
CA ASP A 717 12.48 43.83 -38.74
C ASP A 717 11.80 44.02 -37.39
N ILE A 718 11.81 45.27 -36.90
CA ILE A 718 11.33 45.64 -35.58
C ILE A 718 10.26 46.72 -35.72
N MET A 719 9.10 46.48 -35.11
CA MET A 719 8.03 47.46 -34.98
C MET A 719 7.86 47.82 -33.50
N VAL A 720 7.81 49.11 -33.16
CA VAL A 720 7.64 49.61 -31.79
C VAL A 720 6.42 50.53 -31.72
N ASP A 721 5.42 50.13 -30.94
CA ASP A 721 4.09 50.75 -30.94
C ASP A 721 3.96 51.93 -29.98
N SER A 722 4.70 51.91 -28.88
CA SER A 722 4.85 53.04 -27.98
C SER A 722 6.20 52.98 -27.27
N GLY A 723 6.61 54.09 -26.63
CA GLY A 723 7.96 54.18 -26.08
C GLY A 723 9.03 54.37 -27.16
N ASP A 724 10.23 54.78 -26.73
CA ASP A 724 11.35 54.99 -27.64
C ASP A 724 12.03 53.65 -27.98
N PHE A 725 12.53 53.54 -29.21
CA PHE A 725 13.50 52.50 -29.56
C PHE A 725 14.90 53.05 -29.28
N ILE A 726 15.69 52.37 -28.45
CA ILE A 726 17.03 52.79 -28.03
C ILE A 726 18.01 51.67 -28.36
N GLN A 727 19.00 51.94 -29.21
CA GLN A 727 20.03 50.98 -29.54
C GLN A 727 21.38 51.45 -28.97
N SER A 728 21.88 50.71 -27.97
CA SER A 728 23.16 50.97 -27.29
C SER A 728 24.23 49.91 -27.58
N ALA A 729 23.81 48.75 -28.12
CA ALA A 729 24.67 47.67 -28.59
C ALA A 729 24.34 47.31 -30.05
N ASN A 730 25.36 46.94 -30.83
CA ASN A 730 25.31 46.86 -32.30
C ASN A 730 24.15 46.01 -32.86
N ILE A 731 23.56 46.46 -33.96
CA ILE A 731 22.74 45.61 -34.84
C ILE A 731 23.54 45.29 -36.09
N ILE A 732 23.81 44.02 -36.35
CA ILE A 732 24.58 43.55 -37.51
C ILE A 732 23.75 42.52 -38.27
N SER A 733 23.43 42.80 -39.52
CA SER A 733 22.58 41.97 -40.37
C SER A 733 23.20 41.71 -41.76
N GLU A 734 23.13 40.46 -42.25
CA GLU A 734 23.39 40.17 -43.68
C GLU A 734 22.16 40.43 -44.57
N GLY A 735 20.97 40.55 -43.99
CA GLY A 735 19.74 40.98 -44.64
C GLY A 735 19.47 42.47 -44.45
N TYR A 736 18.24 42.90 -44.76
CA TYR A 736 17.81 44.29 -44.54
C TYR A 736 17.54 44.52 -43.06
N VAL A 737 17.71 45.77 -42.62
CA VAL A 737 17.28 46.22 -41.29
C VAL A 737 16.13 47.20 -41.47
N SER A 738 14.97 46.89 -40.91
CA SER A 738 13.78 47.74 -40.89
C SER A 738 13.38 48.01 -39.45
N ILE A 739 13.35 49.27 -39.03
CA ILE A 739 12.93 49.66 -37.68
C ILE A 739 11.87 50.74 -37.82
N TYR A 740 10.67 50.44 -37.34
CA TYR A 740 9.56 51.36 -37.26
C TYR A 740 9.27 51.66 -35.78
N SER A 741 9.18 52.93 -35.42
CA SER A 741 8.74 53.37 -34.09
C SER A 741 7.69 54.46 -34.17
N LYS A 742 6.62 54.33 -33.39
CA LYS A 742 5.64 55.42 -33.19
C LYS A 742 6.17 56.55 -32.26
N SER A 743 7.39 56.42 -31.73
CA SER A 743 8.08 57.45 -30.94
C SER A 743 9.45 57.79 -31.58
N ASN A 744 10.50 57.99 -30.78
CA ASN A 744 11.85 58.25 -31.26
C ASN A 744 12.62 56.94 -31.50
N ILE A 745 13.62 57.01 -32.37
CA ILE A 745 14.62 55.96 -32.59
C ILE A 745 15.99 56.57 -32.21
N SER A 746 16.70 55.96 -31.27
CA SER A 746 18.08 56.32 -30.91
C SER A 746 19.02 55.23 -31.37
N VAL A 747 20.07 55.57 -32.12
CA VAL A 747 20.99 54.63 -32.77
C VAL A 747 22.44 54.93 -32.40
N ASP A 748 23.24 53.89 -32.21
CA ASP A 748 24.69 53.89 -31.97
C ASP A 748 25.45 53.18 -33.12
N TYR A 749 25.02 51.99 -33.56
CA TYR A 749 25.63 51.29 -34.69
C TYR A 749 24.70 50.24 -35.31
N ILE A 750 24.31 50.46 -36.56
CA ILE A 750 23.58 49.50 -37.39
C ILE A 750 24.38 49.22 -38.67
N GLU A 751 24.73 47.95 -38.88
CA GLU A 751 25.32 47.46 -40.12
C GLU A 751 24.39 46.46 -40.82
N SER A 752 24.17 46.67 -42.11
CA SER A 752 23.41 45.79 -42.98
C SER A 752 24.19 45.54 -44.28
N GLN A 753 24.19 44.30 -44.80
CA GLN A 753 24.68 44.03 -46.17
C GLN A 753 23.64 44.38 -47.25
N GLU A 754 22.40 44.64 -46.85
CA GLU A 754 21.29 45.06 -47.69
C GLU A 754 20.84 46.48 -47.32
N HIS A 755 19.54 46.76 -47.29
CA HIS A 755 18.96 48.09 -47.07
C HIS A 755 18.73 48.36 -45.58
N ILE A 756 18.86 49.62 -45.17
CA ILE A 756 18.47 50.09 -43.84
C ILE A 756 17.27 51.03 -44.01
N TYR A 757 16.17 50.74 -43.34
CA TYR A 757 14.96 51.56 -43.28
C TYR A 757 14.66 51.91 -41.83
N LEU A 758 14.70 53.19 -41.48
CA LEU A 758 14.32 53.69 -40.17
C LEU A 758 13.14 54.65 -40.33
N GLU A 759 12.02 54.38 -39.67
CA GLU A 759 10.86 55.24 -39.66
C GLU A 759 10.43 55.54 -38.22
N ALA A 760 10.53 56.81 -37.81
CA ALA A 760 10.10 57.29 -36.52
C ALA A 760 8.95 58.29 -36.72
N SER A 761 7.85 58.14 -35.99
CA SER A 761 6.85 59.23 -35.89
C SER A 761 7.36 60.40 -35.05
N GLY A 762 8.38 60.18 -34.22
CA GLY A 762 9.16 61.20 -33.54
C GLY A 762 10.44 61.54 -34.32
N SER A 763 11.58 61.49 -33.64
CA SER A 763 12.90 61.83 -34.21
C SER A 763 13.83 60.62 -34.24
N ILE A 764 14.80 60.64 -35.16
CA ILE A 764 15.92 59.69 -35.20
C ILE A 764 17.16 60.41 -34.65
N PHE A 765 17.78 59.86 -33.61
CA PHE A 765 18.94 60.45 -32.94
C PHE A 765 20.14 59.50 -32.91
N ASP A 766 21.32 60.08 -32.92
CA ASP A 766 22.51 59.41 -32.38
C ASP A 766 22.37 59.24 -30.84
N ASN A 767 22.64 58.02 -30.37
CA ASN A 767 22.54 57.59 -28.97
C ASN A 767 23.83 57.81 -28.16
N LYS A 768 25.01 57.92 -28.79
CA LYS A 768 26.28 58.16 -28.10
C LYS A 768 27.09 59.25 -28.79
N ASP A 769 27.44 60.28 -28.01
CA ASP A 769 28.37 61.35 -28.40
C ASP A 769 29.77 60.75 -28.70
N ASP A 770 29.98 60.30 -29.95
CA ASP A 770 31.24 59.74 -30.42
C ASP A 770 31.63 60.25 -31.83
N THR A 771 32.37 59.46 -32.61
CA THR A 771 32.78 59.84 -33.98
C THR A 771 32.73 58.64 -34.92
N THR A 772 31.97 57.62 -34.51
CA THR A 772 31.84 56.36 -35.21
C THR A 772 30.65 56.44 -36.16
N ILE A 773 30.52 55.44 -37.02
CA ILE A 773 29.48 55.45 -38.04
C ILE A 773 28.21 54.91 -37.39
N ASP A 774 27.11 55.66 -37.41
CA ASP A 774 25.84 55.16 -36.87
C ASP A 774 25.20 54.14 -37.80
N LEU A 775 25.16 54.41 -39.11
CA LEU A 775 24.54 53.53 -40.11
C LEU A 775 25.47 53.15 -41.25
N LYS A 776 25.49 51.86 -41.58
CA LYS A 776 26.27 51.30 -42.69
C LYS A 776 25.48 50.26 -43.46
N ALA A 777 25.02 50.62 -44.67
CA ALA A 777 24.40 49.68 -45.60
C ALA A 777 25.43 49.11 -46.60
N GLY A 778 25.08 48.01 -47.27
CA GLY A 778 25.94 47.39 -48.28
C GLY A 778 26.27 48.31 -49.46
N ASN A 779 27.28 47.95 -50.25
CA ASN A 779 27.70 48.77 -51.39
C ASN A 779 26.55 48.99 -52.41
N ASN A 780 26.22 50.26 -52.70
CA ASN A 780 25.08 50.67 -53.54
C ASN A 780 23.71 50.21 -53.01
N LYS A 781 23.57 50.04 -51.69
CA LYS A 781 22.29 49.84 -51.00
C LYS A 781 21.83 51.17 -50.40
N TRP A 782 20.53 51.30 -50.20
CA TRP A 782 19.93 52.52 -49.64
C TRP A 782 19.84 52.47 -48.11
N ILE A 783 20.08 53.63 -47.51
CA ILE A 783 19.68 54.01 -46.16
C ILE A 783 18.54 55.01 -46.34
N GLU A 784 17.35 54.69 -45.85
CA GLU A 784 16.21 55.60 -45.81
C GLU A 784 15.84 55.88 -44.35
N CYS A 785 15.71 57.15 -44.02
CA CYS A 785 15.35 57.60 -42.69
C CYS A 785 14.17 58.58 -42.79
N VAL A 786 13.04 58.23 -42.18
CA VAL A 786 11.81 59.04 -42.17
C VAL A 786 11.50 59.42 -40.73
N ALA A 787 11.60 60.72 -40.40
CA ALA A 787 11.31 61.24 -39.07
C ALA A 787 10.99 62.74 -39.09
N ASP A 788 10.45 63.27 -37.98
CA ASP A 788 10.28 64.72 -37.78
C ASP A 788 11.63 65.44 -37.73
N ASN A 789 12.63 64.84 -37.09
CA ASN A 789 14.02 65.30 -37.07
C ASN A 789 14.98 64.10 -37.17
N ILE A 790 16.12 64.31 -37.84
CA ILE A 790 17.22 63.36 -37.92
C ILE A 790 18.50 64.13 -37.55
N GLY A 791 19.23 63.71 -36.52
CA GLY A 791 20.43 64.41 -36.07
C GLY A 791 20.87 64.02 -34.67
N SER A 792 21.55 64.92 -33.95
CA SER A 792 21.98 64.65 -32.58
C SER A 792 20.93 65.06 -31.54
N GLN A 793 20.95 64.43 -30.36
CA GLN A 793 20.04 64.75 -29.26
C GLN A 793 20.25 66.19 -28.75
N GLU A 794 19.18 66.95 -28.46
CA GLU A 794 19.27 68.34 -27.99
C GLU A 794 20.17 68.46 -26.73
N GLY A 795 21.39 68.98 -26.91
CA GLY A 795 22.37 69.20 -25.84
C GLY A 795 23.60 68.28 -25.84
N SER A 796 23.75 67.36 -26.81
CA SER A 796 24.99 66.60 -27.02
C SER A 796 26.10 67.48 -27.63
N ASN A 797 27.37 67.08 -27.46
CA ASN A 797 28.50 67.78 -28.13
C ASN A 797 28.74 67.27 -29.56
N ASP A 798 28.15 66.12 -29.90
CA ASP A 798 28.09 65.64 -31.27
C ASP A 798 27.06 66.46 -32.07
N ILE A 799 27.46 66.80 -33.29
CA ILE A 799 26.69 67.65 -34.20
C ILE A 799 26.06 66.79 -35.31
N TYR A 800 26.48 65.53 -35.49
CA TYR A 800 26.16 64.76 -36.68
C TYR A 800 25.62 63.36 -36.38
N PHE A 801 24.72 62.92 -37.26
CA PHE A 801 24.29 61.53 -37.39
C PHE A 801 25.09 60.96 -38.56
N ASP A 802 26.03 60.07 -38.27
CA ASP A 802 27.12 59.67 -39.15
C ASP A 802 26.75 58.44 -40.00
N LEU A 803 27.01 58.54 -41.31
CA LEU A 803 26.69 57.50 -42.30
C LEU A 803 27.96 57.02 -43.00
N ALA A 804 28.05 55.72 -43.30
CA ALA A 804 29.19 55.14 -44.02
C ALA A 804 29.31 55.64 -45.47
N ASP A 805 30.55 55.79 -45.94
CA ASP A 805 30.85 56.01 -47.36
C ASP A 805 30.42 54.77 -48.18
N HIS A 806 29.86 54.97 -49.38
CA HIS A 806 29.37 53.98 -50.37
C HIS A 806 27.91 53.49 -50.26
N SER A 807 27.13 53.96 -49.27
CA SER A 807 25.68 53.81 -49.24
C SER A 807 24.96 54.96 -49.98
N GLU A 808 23.80 54.69 -50.60
CA GLU A 808 22.91 55.74 -51.13
C GLU A 808 21.95 56.17 -50.01
N VAL A 809 21.75 57.48 -49.77
CA VAL A 809 20.95 57.98 -48.63
C VAL A 809 19.72 58.75 -49.13
N PHE A 810 18.54 58.43 -48.59
CA PHE A 810 17.24 59.03 -48.96
C PHE A 810 16.54 59.70 -47.79
#